data_AF-G7LPW6-F1
#
_entry.id   AF-G7LPW6-F1
#
_cell.length_a   1.000
_cell.length_b   1.000
_cell.length_c   1.000
_cell.angle_alpha   90.00
_cell.angle_beta   90.00
_cell.angle_gamma   90.00
#
_symmetry.space_group_name_H-M   'P 1'
#
loop_
_entity.id
_entity.type
_entity.pdbx_description
1 polymer ?
#
loop_
_entity_poly.entity_id
_entity_poly.type
_entity_poly.pdbx_seq_one_letter_code
_entity_poly.pdbx_strand_id
1 'polypeptide(L)'
;MRIPTGNFGNLTPNPQPTRVNVSNSGAVGQAVEGLGKEIQQEVNAVVRARASESLLDYQIKIKDVNESIRQGVEDGSLRADQVEKVYQDAVGKLDKPQFSGLGIAEMQTVEGGLKRYESDGLSTARGYARTALKIEARDQVDTQLDQLGKLTNYPDADIEKINGMSASLEEQGRIAYGAQWPKVRQNWVDQNWYNQAQQRFLKASSSGAALSQLNNDLTSEDGLYLDKLDPNTRIELWNRVQNQQLQLQNQARIESARREALASRQVSEYASLVDNGMEPTDEMRAALSQTTRGTTSQSYAQSVLSDELAIKQAKLEGTQAFESLILNQKTELEKNGGTADQWQSLQRRSAAFQRYQEEQNQIAVMQRVESSIKDGVPLDPTDKNNQAAVDIWFQKNMQGFDYNDTNSINNLSGVVRRTGIIPSQVQSMFNAGAATKDPSIAVPMAKMFGGLFDNNPAAVASMPADTSAFFKSVYDYTNAGIPADKAVDTAYTQTYQQSAGMKEIISQKLRDKDYIKERDGAAQKNINEISPSLTSFGAPAITDPGVSNQQYLRDYRAIYDANFSLTGGDAKRAESITNAQVKNVWAVTSINGSPEVMKYAPEAAFGVSGAVNWMDSQWEKEKQELKSKSFGGKRDDTELLLVSDMFTARNQDYAVMVYQKNADGYDVRPYYGDNGLPIRFKFDQQTSPLYKAMQGIKLDRIEKAKQRREQGE
;
A
#
# COMPACT_ATOMS: atom_id res chain seq x y z
N MET A 1 -85.94 15.88 4.29
CA MET A 1 -87.14 16.71 4.50
C MET A 1 -88.13 16.34 3.41
N ARG A 2 -89.18 15.55 3.70
CA ARG A 2 -90.58 15.99 3.97
C ARG A 2 -91.12 16.99 2.93
N ILE A 3 -92.17 16.51 2.25
CA ILE A 3 -92.98 17.07 1.14
C ILE A 3 -93.67 18.39 1.57
N PRO A 4 -94.13 19.25 0.63
CA PRO A 4 -95.55 19.21 0.25
C PRO A 4 -95.83 19.47 -1.25
N THR A 5 -96.61 18.57 -1.87
CA THR A 5 -97.35 18.80 -3.12
C THR A 5 -98.79 19.14 -2.78
N GLY A 6 -99.25 20.30 -3.26
CA GLY A 6 -100.59 20.83 -3.03
C GLY A 6 -101.60 20.41 -4.11
N ASN A 7 -102.70 19.82 -3.64
CA ASN A 7 -104.09 20.21 -3.89
C ASN A 7 -104.53 20.59 -5.31
N PHE A 8 -105.29 19.70 -5.96
CA PHE A 8 -106.28 20.09 -6.98
C PHE A 8 -107.65 19.49 -6.65
N GLY A 9 -108.63 20.38 -6.62
CA GLY A 9 -109.96 20.17 -6.08
C GLY A 9 -110.92 19.39 -6.97
N ASN A 10 -111.92 18.86 -6.28
CA ASN A 10 -113.06 18.06 -6.69
C ASN A 10 -114.22 18.99 -7.11
N LEU A 11 -114.90 18.72 -8.23
CA LEU A 11 -116.23 19.26 -8.54
C LEU A 11 -117.08 18.20 -9.25
N THR A 12 -118.04 17.65 -8.50
CA THR A 12 -119.16 16.80 -8.93
C THR A 12 -120.32 17.62 -9.51
N PRO A 13 -121.05 17.13 -10.53
CA PRO A 13 -122.44 17.50 -10.76
C PRO A 13 -123.42 16.42 -10.29
N ASN A 14 -124.41 16.84 -9.51
CA ASN A 14 -125.52 16.07 -8.96
C ASN A 14 -126.69 15.97 -9.97
N PRO A 15 -127.26 14.79 -10.29
CA PRO A 15 -128.47 14.66 -11.10
C PRO A 15 -129.76 14.60 -10.25
N GLN A 16 -130.77 15.38 -10.62
CA GLN A 16 -132.14 15.31 -10.06
C GLN A 16 -132.95 14.15 -10.71
N PRO A 17 -133.78 13.42 -9.93
CA PRO A 17 -134.48 12.23 -10.41
C PRO A 17 -135.86 12.55 -11.00
N THR A 18 -136.13 12.05 -12.21
CA THR A 18 -137.50 11.99 -12.77
C THR A 18 -138.02 10.56 -12.68
N ARG A 19 -139.12 10.39 -11.93
CA ARG A 19 -139.80 9.11 -11.67
C ARG A 19 -140.16 8.35 -12.93
N VAL A 20 -139.96 7.04 -12.86
CA VAL A 20 -140.53 6.03 -13.76
C VAL A 20 -142.02 5.86 -13.45
N ASN A 21 -142.88 5.93 -14.46
CA ASN A 21 -144.24 5.41 -14.42
C ASN A 21 -144.32 4.26 -15.43
N VAL A 22 -144.74 3.07 -14.97
CA VAL A 22 -144.80 1.84 -15.76
C VAL A 22 -146.22 1.66 -16.24
N SER A 23 -146.44 1.51 -17.54
CA SER A 23 -147.56 0.71 -18.08
C SER A 23 -147.34 0.31 -19.55
N ASN A 24 -147.19 -1.00 -19.72
CA ASN A 24 -147.69 -1.87 -20.79
C ASN A 24 -146.94 -2.06 -22.14
N SER A 25 -146.58 -3.35 -22.34
CA SER A 25 -146.53 -4.14 -23.59
C SER A 25 -145.75 -3.59 -24.80
N GLY A 26 -144.45 -3.93 -24.90
CA GLY A 26 -143.66 -3.75 -26.13
C GLY A 26 -142.24 -4.36 -26.13
N ALA A 27 -141.97 -5.37 -25.29
CA ALA A 27 -140.63 -5.76 -24.82
C ALA A 27 -139.74 -6.57 -25.80
N VAL A 28 -139.81 -6.38 -27.12
CA VAL A 28 -138.93 -7.11 -28.07
C VAL A 28 -138.18 -6.19 -29.06
N GLY A 29 -138.63 -4.94 -29.27
CA GLY A 29 -137.97 -4.01 -30.21
C GLY A 29 -136.75 -3.25 -29.65
N GLN A 30 -136.75 -2.89 -28.37
CA GLN A 30 -135.71 -2.03 -27.77
C GLN A 30 -134.40 -2.77 -27.41
N ALA A 31 -134.42 -4.10 -27.31
CA ALA A 31 -133.22 -4.90 -27.01
C ALA A 31 -132.24 -4.96 -28.19
N VAL A 32 -132.71 -4.79 -29.44
CA VAL A 32 -131.88 -4.85 -30.65
C VAL A 32 -131.21 -3.49 -30.93
N GLU A 33 -131.85 -2.38 -30.57
CA GLU A 33 -131.32 -1.02 -30.76
C GLU A 33 -130.25 -0.63 -29.72
N GLY A 34 -130.29 -1.24 -28.53
CA GLY A 34 -129.25 -1.12 -27.50
C GLY A 34 -127.96 -1.86 -27.87
N LEU A 35 -128.07 -3.07 -28.43
CA LEU A 35 -126.92 -3.88 -28.88
C LEU A 35 -126.15 -3.20 -30.02
N GLY A 36 -126.85 -2.53 -30.95
CA GLY A 36 -126.21 -1.80 -32.05
C GLY A 36 -125.41 -0.57 -31.61
N LYS A 37 -125.80 0.10 -30.52
CA LYS A 37 -125.05 1.24 -29.95
C LYS A 37 -123.84 0.79 -29.13
N GLU A 38 -123.94 -0.34 -28.45
CA GLU A 38 -122.85 -0.92 -27.65
C GLU A 38 -121.73 -1.50 -28.55
N ILE A 39 -122.09 -2.23 -29.61
CA ILE A 39 -121.14 -2.72 -30.63
C ILE A 39 -120.42 -1.55 -31.32
N GLN A 40 -121.13 -0.46 -31.65
CA GLN A 40 -120.50 0.71 -32.28
C GLN A 40 -119.51 1.42 -31.34
N GLN A 41 -119.78 1.45 -30.03
CA GLN A 41 -118.86 2.01 -29.04
C GLN A 41 -117.60 1.14 -28.87
N GLU A 42 -117.74 -0.18 -28.85
CA GLU A 42 -116.61 -1.12 -28.80
C GLU A 42 -115.73 -1.05 -30.06
N VAL A 43 -116.34 -0.99 -31.25
CA VAL A 43 -115.61 -0.81 -32.52
C VAL A 43 -114.84 0.51 -32.52
N ASN A 44 -115.45 1.61 -32.08
CA ASN A 44 -114.77 2.91 -31.99
C ASN A 44 -113.63 2.90 -30.96
N ALA A 45 -113.76 2.16 -29.85
CA ALA A 45 -112.69 1.99 -28.86
C ALA A 45 -111.49 1.20 -29.44
N VAL A 46 -111.76 0.11 -30.17
CA VAL A 46 -110.72 -0.70 -30.83
C VAL A 46 -110.01 0.09 -31.93
N VAL A 47 -110.74 0.84 -32.75
CA VAL A 47 -110.15 1.69 -33.81
C VAL A 47 -109.24 2.77 -33.21
N ARG A 48 -109.65 3.39 -32.10
CA ARG A 48 -108.80 4.34 -31.35
C ARG A 48 -107.55 3.68 -30.75
N ALA A 49 -107.69 2.49 -30.16
CA ALA A 49 -106.57 1.76 -29.59
C ALA A 49 -105.51 1.40 -30.66
N ARG A 50 -105.95 0.93 -31.84
CA ARG A 50 -105.05 0.66 -32.98
C ARG A 50 -104.34 1.93 -33.48
N ALA A 51 -105.05 3.05 -33.54
CA ALA A 51 -104.47 4.33 -33.91
C ALA A 51 -103.42 4.80 -32.89
N SER A 52 -103.68 4.63 -31.59
CA SER A 52 -102.70 4.92 -30.53
C SER A 52 -101.47 4.00 -30.59
N GLU A 53 -101.66 2.70 -30.88
CA GLU A 53 -100.56 1.74 -31.04
C GLU A 53 -99.66 2.11 -32.23
N SER A 54 -100.27 2.45 -33.38
CA SER A 54 -99.51 2.86 -34.57
C SER A 54 -98.76 4.19 -34.38
N LEU A 55 -99.31 5.11 -33.58
CA LEU A 55 -98.61 6.34 -33.16
C LEU A 55 -97.41 6.04 -32.27
N LEU A 56 -97.54 5.09 -31.34
CA LEU A 56 -96.46 4.69 -30.45
C LEU A 56 -95.33 3.98 -31.21
N ASP A 57 -95.65 3.10 -32.16
CA ASP A 57 -94.67 2.46 -33.06
C ASP A 57 -93.88 3.51 -33.86
N TYR A 58 -94.57 4.51 -34.41
CA TYR A 58 -93.92 5.61 -35.11
C TYR A 58 -93.00 6.43 -34.19
N GLN A 59 -93.42 6.69 -32.95
CA GLN A 59 -92.57 7.37 -31.96
C GLN A 59 -91.29 6.57 -31.65
N ILE A 60 -91.36 5.23 -31.58
CA ILE A 60 -90.17 4.37 -31.38
C ILE A 60 -89.21 4.53 -32.55
N LYS A 61 -89.70 4.48 -33.80
CA LYS A 61 -88.86 4.68 -34.99
C LYS A 61 -88.15 6.04 -34.99
N ILE A 62 -88.83 7.11 -34.56
CA ILE A 62 -88.22 8.44 -34.39
C ILE A 62 -87.11 8.44 -33.31
N LYS A 63 -87.28 7.66 -32.24
CA LYS A 63 -86.24 7.50 -31.20
C LYS A 63 -85.04 6.73 -31.72
N ASP A 64 -85.25 5.67 -32.50
CA ASP A 64 -84.15 4.89 -33.10
C ASP A 64 -83.31 5.73 -34.07
N VAL A 65 -83.95 6.59 -34.87
CA VAL A 65 -83.26 7.58 -35.71
C VAL A 65 -82.39 8.51 -34.86
N ASN A 66 -82.93 9.04 -33.76
CA ASN A 66 -82.17 9.90 -32.84
C ASN A 66 -81.02 9.17 -32.14
N GLU A 67 -81.19 7.90 -31.81
CA GLU A 67 -80.13 7.08 -31.22
C GLU A 67 -78.99 6.83 -32.21
N SER A 68 -79.29 6.56 -33.48
CA SER A 68 -78.27 6.45 -34.52
C SER A 68 -77.52 7.77 -34.73
N ILE A 69 -78.23 8.90 -34.70
CA ILE A 69 -77.61 10.25 -34.76
C ILE A 69 -76.71 10.48 -33.54
N ARG A 70 -77.18 10.11 -32.34
CA ARG A 70 -76.39 10.23 -31.10
C ARG A 70 -75.07 9.47 -31.20
N GLN A 71 -75.13 8.20 -31.64
CA GLN A 71 -73.94 7.37 -31.81
C GLN A 71 -72.97 7.95 -32.84
N GLY A 72 -73.48 8.40 -34.00
CA GLY A 72 -72.64 9.05 -35.02
C GLY A 72 -72.01 10.37 -34.56
N VAL A 73 -72.66 11.09 -33.65
CA VAL A 73 -72.08 12.27 -33.01
C VAL A 73 -71.02 11.89 -31.98
N GLU A 74 -71.29 10.88 -31.15
CA GLU A 74 -70.37 10.41 -30.11
C GLU A 74 -69.09 9.78 -30.68
N ASP A 75 -69.17 9.09 -31.82
CA ASP A 75 -68.01 8.49 -32.50
C ASP A 75 -67.30 9.42 -33.51
N GLY A 76 -67.86 10.62 -33.74
CA GLY A 76 -67.30 11.65 -34.63
C GLY A 76 -67.55 11.42 -36.12
N SER A 77 -68.35 10.41 -36.51
CA SER A 77 -68.71 10.18 -37.91
C SER A 77 -69.73 11.17 -38.46
N LEU A 78 -70.47 11.87 -37.58
CA LEU A 78 -71.51 12.84 -37.95
C LEU A 78 -71.19 14.24 -37.43
N ARG A 79 -71.08 15.21 -38.35
CA ARG A 79 -70.76 16.61 -38.05
C ARG A 79 -71.99 17.43 -37.64
N ALA A 80 -71.76 18.49 -36.87
CA ALA A 80 -72.80 19.35 -36.32
C ALA A 80 -73.76 19.92 -37.39
N ASP A 81 -73.22 20.31 -38.55
CA ASP A 81 -73.97 20.86 -39.69
C ASP A 81 -74.78 19.80 -40.46
N GLN A 82 -74.47 18.51 -40.27
CA GLN A 82 -75.12 17.39 -40.94
C GLN A 82 -76.29 16.81 -40.13
N VAL A 83 -76.29 16.97 -38.80
CA VAL A 83 -77.25 16.32 -37.89
C VAL A 83 -78.70 16.60 -38.26
N GLU A 84 -79.07 17.85 -38.54
CA GLU A 84 -80.45 18.21 -38.86
C GLU A 84 -80.90 17.60 -40.21
N LYS A 85 -80.01 17.60 -41.20
CA LYS A 85 -80.30 17.01 -42.51
C LYS A 85 -80.44 15.49 -42.41
N VAL A 86 -79.53 14.82 -41.67
CA VAL A 86 -79.59 13.37 -41.46
C VAL A 86 -80.88 12.96 -40.74
N TYR A 87 -81.34 13.75 -39.77
CA TYR A 87 -82.63 13.53 -39.13
C TYR A 87 -83.79 13.64 -40.14
N GLN A 88 -83.85 14.72 -40.90
CA GLN A 88 -84.91 14.96 -41.88
C GLN A 88 -84.95 13.86 -42.96
N ASP A 89 -83.79 13.46 -43.48
CA ASP A 89 -83.67 12.40 -44.49
C ASP A 89 -84.07 11.01 -43.94
N ALA A 90 -83.72 10.72 -42.68
CA ALA A 90 -84.08 9.46 -42.03
C ALA A 90 -85.58 9.38 -41.71
N VAL A 91 -86.16 10.47 -41.17
CA VAL A 91 -87.59 10.55 -40.86
C VAL A 91 -88.45 10.54 -42.13
N GLY A 92 -88.00 11.19 -43.21
CA GLY A 92 -88.70 11.20 -44.49
C GLY A 92 -88.82 9.82 -45.16
N LYS A 93 -88.00 8.85 -44.75
CA LYS A 93 -88.04 7.45 -45.22
C LYS A 93 -88.89 6.53 -44.35
N LEU A 94 -89.43 7.00 -43.22
CA LEU A 94 -90.27 6.19 -42.35
C LEU A 94 -91.68 6.06 -42.91
N ASP A 95 -92.21 4.84 -42.92
CA ASP A 95 -93.61 4.59 -43.29
C ASP A 95 -94.56 5.28 -42.30
N LYS A 96 -95.35 6.23 -42.81
CA LYS A 96 -96.32 6.98 -41.99
C LYS A 96 -97.56 6.13 -41.72
N PRO A 97 -98.00 6.02 -40.44
CA PRO A 97 -99.23 5.31 -40.09
C PRO A 97 -100.44 5.81 -40.88
N GLN A 98 -101.22 4.87 -41.44
CA GLN A 98 -102.48 5.16 -42.10
C GLN A 98 -103.63 4.89 -41.13
N PHE A 99 -104.47 5.88 -40.88
CA PHE A 99 -105.60 5.76 -39.97
C PHE A 99 -106.91 5.64 -40.76
N SER A 100 -107.70 4.59 -40.50
CA SER A 100 -109.00 4.35 -41.13
C SER A 100 -110.09 4.14 -40.08
N GLY A 101 -111.33 4.57 -40.39
CA GLY A 101 -112.47 4.40 -39.48
C GLY A 101 -112.58 5.40 -38.33
N LEU A 102 -111.73 6.44 -38.28
CA LEU A 102 -111.79 7.52 -37.29
C LEU A 102 -112.73 8.65 -37.73
N GLY A 103 -113.35 9.34 -36.76
CA GLY A 103 -114.08 10.59 -37.01
C GLY A 103 -113.13 11.76 -37.34
N ILE A 104 -113.65 12.84 -37.94
CA ILE A 104 -112.85 13.99 -38.40
C ILE A 104 -111.98 14.60 -37.27
N ALA A 105 -112.54 14.77 -36.07
CA ALA A 105 -111.80 15.33 -34.92
C ALA A 105 -110.71 14.39 -34.38
N GLU A 106 -110.94 13.09 -34.43
CA GLU A 106 -109.98 12.07 -34.00
C GLU A 106 -108.84 11.95 -35.02
N MET A 107 -109.15 12.04 -36.32
CA MET A 107 -108.18 12.08 -37.41
C MET A 107 -107.23 13.29 -37.29
N GLN A 108 -107.76 14.48 -36.98
CA GLN A 108 -106.93 15.66 -36.70
C GLN A 108 -106.00 15.47 -35.49
N THR A 109 -106.48 14.79 -34.46
CA THR A 109 -105.70 14.54 -33.23
C THR A 109 -104.51 13.62 -33.48
N VAL A 110 -104.71 12.55 -34.26
CA VAL A 110 -103.63 11.59 -34.60
C VAL A 110 -102.64 12.17 -35.60
N GLU A 111 -103.09 12.93 -36.60
CA GLU A 111 -102.19 13.67 -37.51
C GLU A 111 -101.36 14.72 -36.77
N GLY A 112 -101.97 15.42 -35.81
CA GLY A 112 -101.26 16.32 -34.90
C GLY A 112 -100.28 15.60 -33.97
N GLY A 113 -100.53 14.31 -33.65
CA GLY A 113 -99.60 13.44 -32.93
C GLY A 113 -98.35 13.13 -33.74
N LEU A 114 -98.49 12.75 -35.01
CA LEU A 114 -97.37 12.49 -35.91
C LEU A 114 -96.44 13.71 -36.04
N LYS A 115 -97.03 14.89 -36.31
CA LYS A 115 -96.25 16.14 -36.42
C LYS A 115 -95.52 16.50 -35.14
N ARG A 116 -96.11 16.21 -33.97
CA ARG A 116 -95.46 16.43 -32.68
C ARG A 116 -94.24 15.53 -32.50
N TYR A 117 -94.34 14.23 -32.81
CA TYR A 117 -93.20 13.33 -32.71
C TYR A 117 -92.06 13.69 -33.67
N GLU A 118 -92.39 14.04 -34.92
CA GLU A 118 -91.38 14.52 -35.87
C GLU A 118 -90.68 15.80 -35.36
N SER A 119 -91.42 16.72 -34.75
CA SER A 119 -90.87 17.97 -34.17
C SER A 119 -90.04 17.72 -32.91
N ASP A 120 -90.49 16.85 -32.00
CA ASP A 120 -89.78 16.52 -30.76
C ASP A 120 -88.47 15.78 -31.06
N GLY A 121 -88.50 14.87 -32.05
CA GLY A 121 -87.30 14.20 -32.52
C GLY A 121 -86.33 15.17 -33.19
N LEU A 122 -86.80 16.16 -33.97
CA LEU A 122 -85.94 17.18 -34.56
C LEU A 122 -85.27 18.05 -33.48
N SER A 123 -86.02 18.40 -32.44
CA SER A 123 -85.49 19.12 -31.28
C SER A 123 -84.38 18.31 -30.59
N THR A 124 -84.58 16.99 -30.45
CA THR A 124 -83.58 16.06 -29.89
C THR A 124 -82.33 15.98 -30.76
N ALA A 125 -82.48 15.81 -32.08
CA ALA A 125 -81.38 15.83 -33.03
C ALA A 125 -80.59 17.15 -32.99
N ARG A 126 -81.28 18.30 -32.93
CA ARG A 126 -80.63 19.61 -32.73
C ARG A 126 -79.85 19.71 -31.42
N GLY A 127 -80.27 18.97 -30.38
CA GLY A 127 -79.50 18.76 -29.16
C GLY A 127 -78.17 18.06 -29.43
N TYR A 128 -78.16 17.00 -30.23
CA TYR A 128 -76.94 16.29 -30.64
C TYR A 128 -76.04 17.13 -31.55
N ALA A 129 -76.59 18.00 -32.40
CA ALA A 129 -75.78 18.95 -33.19
C ALA A 129 -74.91 19.84 -32.31
N ARG A 130 -75.42 20.26 -31.13
CA ARG A 130 -74.62 21.02 -30.14
C ARG A 130 -73.54 20.15 -29.50
N THR A 131 -73.81 18.87 -29.26
CA THR A 131 -72.80 17.93 -28.75
C THR A 131 -71.69 17.72 -29.78
N ALA A 132 -72.03 17.51 -31.06
CA ALA A 132 -71.08 17.38 -32.16
C ALA A 132 -70.19 18.63 -32.27
N LEU A 133 -70.77 19.82 -32.18
CA LEU A 133 -70.02 21.07 -32.22
C LEU A 133 -68.99 21.18 -31.08
N LYS A 134 -69.31 20.67 -29.88
CA LYS A 134 -68.36 20.64 -28.76
C LYS A 134 -67.21 19.68 -29.01
N ILE A 135 -67.49 18.51 -29.58
CA ILE A 135 -66.46 17.50 -29.93
C ILE A 135 -65.54 18.06 -31.01
N GLU A 136 -66.10 18.57 -32.11
CA GLU A 136 -65.32 19.19 -33.20
C GLU A 136 -64.44 20.35 -32.70
N ALA A 137 -65.00 21.24 -31.86
CA ALA A 137 -64.25 22.35 -31.28
C ALA A 137 -63.12 21.86 -30.37
N ARG A 138 -63.33 20.77 -29.62
CA ARG A 138 -62.32 20.20 -28.73
C ARG A 138 -61.13 19.64 -29.51
N ASP A 139 -61.40 18.81 -30.52
CA ASP A 139 -60.35 18.24 -31.36
C ASP A 139 -59.51 19.32 -32.05
N GLN A 140 -60.18 20.37 -32.53
CA GLN A 140 -59.51 21.51 -33.16
C GLN A 140 -58.63 22.29 -32.17
N VAL A 141 -59.13 22.57 -30.96
CA VAL A 141 -58.39 23.30 -29.92
C VAL A 141 -57.19 22.49 -29.45
N ASP A 142 -57.37 21.21 -29.16
CA ASP A 142 -56.28 20.33 -28.70
C ASP A 142 -55.19 20.20 -29.76
N THR A 143 -55.58 20.06 -31.04
CA THR A 143 -54.63 20.04 -32.16
C THR A 143 -53.83 21.33 -32.27
N GLN A 144 -54.49 22.49 -32.12
CA GLN A 144 -53.79 23.78 -32.19
C GLN A 144 -52.87 24.01 -31.00
N LEU A 145 -53.29 23.63 -29.79
CA LEU A 145 -52.43 23.69 -28.60
C LEU A 145 -51.21 22.75 -28.74
N ASP A 146 -51.38 21.55 -29.30
CA ASP A 146 -50.26 20.65 -29.59
C ASP A 146 -49.29 21.25 -30.63
N GLN A 147 -49.81 21.84 -31.71
CA GLN A 147 -48.97 22.51 -32.71
C GLN A 147 -48.19 23.68 -32.11
N LEU A 148 -48.83 24.52 -31.30
CA LEU A 148 -48.16 25.60 -30.59
C LEU A 148 -47.13 25.05 -29.58
N GLY A 149 -47.45 23.98 -28.86
CA GLY A 149 -46.54 23.33 -27.90
C GLY A 149 -45.31 22.76 -28.59
N LYS A 150 -45.43 22.24 -29.82
CA LYS A 150 -44.26 21.82 -30.60
C LYS A 150 -43.31 22.96 -30.92
N LEU A 151 -43.81 24.19 -31.08
CA LEU A 151 -42.98 25.37 -31.33
C LEU A 151 -42.07 25.71 -30.14
N THR A 152 -42.43 25.30 -28.92
CA THR A 152 -41.60 25.58 -27.72
C THR A 152 -40.34 24.73 -27.66
N ASN A 153 -40.22 23.70 -28.51
CA ASN A 153 -39.06 22.82 -28.55
C ASN A 153 -37.91 23.35 -29.44
N TYR A 154 -38.13 24.43 -30.19
CA TYR A 154 -37.07 25.02 -31.00
C TYR A 154 -36.03 25.74 -30.13
N PRO A 155 -34.73 25.67 -30.47
CA PRO A 155 -33.72 26.54 -29.89
C PRO A 155 -34.15 28.00 -30.07
N ASP A 156 -34.13 28.77 -28.98
CA ASP A 156 -34.48 30.21 -28.94
C ASP A 156 -35.95 30.54 -29.18
N ALA A 157 -36.84 29.55 -29.00
CA ALA A 157 -38.28 29.79 -29.00
C ALA A 157 -38.69 30.84 -27.93
N ASP A 158 -39.43 31.85 -28.38
CA ASP A 158 -40.04 32.84 -27.50
C ASP A 158 -41.31 32.24 -26.86
N ILE A 159 -41.12 31.64 -25.69
CA ILE A 159 -42.17 30.93 -24.96
C ILE A 159 -43.31 31.87 -24.56
N GLU A 160 -43.02 33.11 -24.21
CA GLU A 160 -44.04 34.08 -23.84
C GLU A 160 -44.94 34.42 -25.03
N LYS A 161 -44.33 34.65 -26.19
CA LYS A 161 -45.08 34.87 -27.43
C LYS A 161 -45.90 33.65 -27.84
N ILE A 162 -45.32 32.45 -27.81
CA ILE A 162 -46.02 31.20 -28.15
C ILE A 162 -47.20 30.96 -27.20
N ASN A 163 -46.99 31.15 -25.89
CA ASN A 163 -48.05 31.04 -24.91
C ASN A 163 -49.15 32.09 -25.14
N GLY A 164 -48.78 33.31 -25.53
CA GLY A 164 -49.72 34.36 -25.92
C GLY A 164 -50.64 33.98 -27.09
N MET A 165 -50.16 33.18 -28.05
CA MET A 165 -50.96 32.73 -29.20
C MET A 165 -52.16 31.88 -28.79
N SER A 166 -52.14 31.22 -27.64
CA SER A 166 -53.30 30.47 -27.12
C SER A 166 -54.54 31.33 -26.90
N ALA A 167 -54.40 32.66 -26.78
CA ALA A 167 -55.51 33.59 -26.65
C ALA A 167 -56.45 33.61 -27.88
N SER A 168 -55.95 33.26 -29.07
CA SER A 168 -56.78 33.18 -30.29
C SER A 168 -57.79 32.04 -30.25
N LEU A 169 -57.62 31.08 -29.34
CA LEU A 169 -58.48 29.91 -29.17
C LEU A 169 -59.59 30.13 -28.13
N GLU A 170 -59.75 31.33 -27.58
CA GLU A 170 -60.65 31.58 -26.45
C GLU A 170 -62.12 31.20 -26.77
N GLU A 171 -62.59 31.52 -27.97
CA GLU A 171 -63.96 31.22 -28.39
C GLU A 171 -64.16 29.71 -28.61
N GLN A 172 -63.30 29.08 -29.40
CA GLN A 172 -63.37 27.64 -29.66
C GLN A 172 -63.16 26.82 -28.38
N GLY A 173 -62.25 27.26 -27.51
CA GLY A 173 -61.96 26.66 -26.23
C GLY A 173 -63.16 26.68 -25.28
N ARG A 174 -63.92 27.79 -25.25
CA ARG A 174 -65.18 27.89 -24.47
C ARG A 174 -66.27 27.00 -25.03
N ILE A 175 -66.36 26.83 -26.35
CA ILE A 175 -67.28 25.87 -26.97
C ILE A 175 -66.89 24.45 -26.57
N ALA A 176 -65.61 24.09 -26.69
CA ALA A 176 -65.07 22.77 -26.39
C ALA A 176 -65.19 22.36 -24.91
N TYR A 177 -64.71 23.22 -24.01
CA TYR A 177 -64.46 22.90 -22.59
C TYR A 177 -65.40 23.63 -21.63
N GLY A 178 -66.20 24.58 -22.10
CA GLY A 178 -67.07 25.40 -21.26
C GLY A 178 -66.27 26.13 -20.16
N ALA A 179 -66.75 26.03 -18.92
CA ALA A 179 -66.14 26.67 -17.77
C ALA A 179 -64.72 26.15 -17.43
N GLN A 180 -64.31 24.99 -17.95
CA GLN A 180 -62.98 24.43 -17.70
C GLN A 180 -61.89 25.03 -18.60
N TRP A 181 -62.25 25.75 -19.66
CA TRP A 181 -61.29 26.28 -20.63
C TRP A 181 -60.14 27.10 -20.01
N PRO A 182 -60.36 28.05 -19.08
CA PRO A 182 -59.27 28.82 -18.49
C PRO A 182 -58.21 27.93 -17.82
N LYS A 183 -58.65 26.84 -17.16
CA LYS A 183 -57.76 25.88 -16.51
C LYS A 183 -57.00 25.04 -17.52
N VAL A 184 -57.66 24.56 -18.58
CA VAL A 184 -57.00 23.79 -19.66
C VAL A 184 -55.89 24.61 -20.31
N ARG A 185 -56.19 25.87 -20.65
CA ARG A 185 -55.22 26.80 -21.23
C ARG A 185 -54.06 27.11 -20.26
N GLN A 186 -54.35 27.40 -18.99
CA GLN A 186 -53.30 27.70 -18.01
C GLN A 186 -52.36 26.50 -17.80
N ASN A 187 -52.91 25.29 -17.64
CA ASN A 187 -52.09 24.09 -17.49
C ASN A 187 -51.15 23.87 -18.69
N TRP A 188 -51.61 24.18 -19.91
CA TRP A 188 -50.78 24.10 -21.10
C TRP A 188 -49.65 25.16 -21.10
N VAL A 189 -49.95 26.40 -20.67
CA VAL A 189 -48.95 27.47 -20.49
C VAL A 189 -47.89 27.09 -19.45
N ASP A 190 -48.31 26.57 -18.29
CA ASP A 190 -47.43 26.16 -17.20
C ASP A 190 -46.49 25.03 -17.66
N GLN A 191 -47.03 24.06 -18.41
CA GLN A 191 -46.23 22.96 -18.97
C GLN A 191 -45.14 23.46 -19.93
N ASN A 192 -45.44 24.47 -20.75
CA ASN A 192 -44.46 25.05 -21.67
C ASN A 192 -43.32 25.75 -20.93
N TRP A 193 -43.62 26.51 -19.86
CA TRP A 193 -42.60 27.11 -19.00
C TRP A 193 -41.75 26.07 -18.28
N TYR A 194 -42.36 25.01 -17.79
CA TYR A 194 -41.63 23.90 -17.15
C TYR A 194 -40.66 23.23 -18.13
N ASN A 195 -41.14 22.92 -19.33
CA ASN A 195 -40.30 22.33 -20.38
C ASN A 195 -39.10 23.22 -20.72
N GLN A 196 -39.30 24.54 -20.82
CA GLN A 196 -38.21 25.50 -21.06
C GLN A 196 -37.18 25.49 -19.91
N ALA A 197 -37.64 25.54 -18.66
CA ALA A 197 -36.76 25.50 -17.49
C ALA A 197 -35.94 24.20 -17.45
N GLN A 198 -36.55 23.07 -17.79
CA GLN A 198 -35.87 21.78 -17.88
C GLN A 198 -34.80 21.76 -18.99
N GLN A 199 -35.08 22.35 -20.17
CA GLN A 199 -34.09 22.46 -21.24
C GLN A 199 -32.89 23.34 -20.82
N ARG A 200 -33.16 24.45 -20.11
CA ARG A 200 -32.08 25.31 -19.58
C ARG A 200 -31.24 24.58 -18.55
N PHE A 201 -31.84 23.75 -17.69
CA PHE A 201 -31.10 22.87 -16.79
C PHE A 201 -30.16 21.92 -17.55
N LEU A 202 -30.67 21.23 -18.58
CA LEU A 202 -29.85 20.31 -19.38
C LEU A 202 -28.67 21.03 -20.04
N LYS A 203 -28.90 22.22 -20.62
CA LYS A 203 -27.83 23.04 -21.21
C LYS A 203 -26.81 23.53 -20.16
N ALA A 204 -27.25 23.79 -18.94
CA ALA A 204 -26.40 24.26 -17.85
C ALA A 204 -25.64 23.14 -17.12
N SER A 205 -26.08 21.89 -17.23
CA SER A 205 -25.65 20.75 -16.40
C SER A 205 -24.14 20.51 -16.25
N SER A 206 -23.34 20.93 -17.24
CA SER A 206 -21.88 20.80 -17.24
C SER A 206 -21.12 22.04 -16.74
N SER A 207 -21.83 23.14 -16.43
CA SER A 207 -21.23 24.43 -16.07
C SER A 207 -21.77 24.94 -14.73
N GLY A 208 -20.88 25.02 -13.74
CA GLY A 208 -21.24 25.56 -12.42
C GLY A 208 -21.79 26.99 -12.49
N ALA A 209 -21.23 27.84 -13.36
CA ALA A 209 -21.70 29.22 -13.54
C ALA A 209 -23.09 29.28 -14.19
N ALA A 210 -23.36 28.45 -15.20
CA ALA A 210 -24.67 28.39 -15.84
C ALA A 210 -25.74 27.83 -14.88
N LEU A 211 -25.39 26.83 -14.06
CA LEU A 211 -26.27 26.31 -13.01
C LEU A 211 -26.56 27.36 -11.93
N SER A 212 -25.58 28.18 -11.56
CA SER A 212 -25.80 29.30 -10.63
C SER A 212 -26.74 30.35 -11.21
N GLN A 213 -26.62 30.66 -12.51
CA GLN A 213 -27.56 31.56 -13.17
C GLN A 213 -28.98 30.96 -13.17
N LEU A 214 -29.13 29.68 -13.51
CA LEU A 214 -30.43 29.03 -13.48
C LEU A 214 -31.02 28.96 -12.06
N ASN A 215 -30.17 28.76 -11.04
CA ASN A 215 -30.57 28.84 -9.65
C ASN A 215 -31.16 30.22 -9.32
N ASN A 216 -30.51 31.30 -9.76
CA ASN A 216 -31.03 32.66 -9.57
C ASN A 216 -32.37 32.86 -10.30
N ASP A 217 -32.49 32.39 -11.54
CA ASP A 217 -33.74 32.49 -12.31
C ASP A 217 -34.93 31.73 -11.65
N LEU A 218 -34.64 30.70 -10.84
CA LEU A 218 -35.63 29.92 -10.09
C LEU A 218 -35.94 30.46 -8.68
N THR A 219 -35.10 31.34 -8.12
CA THR A 219 -35.19 31.68 -6.68
C THR A 219 -35.18 33.17 -6.36
N SER A 220 -34.63 34.00 -7.25
CA SER A 220 -34.56 35.45 -7.07
C SER A 220 -35.95 36.11 -7.14
N GLU A 221 -36.11 37.24 -6.47
CA GLU A 221 -37.33 38.08 -6.54
C GLU A 221 -37.62 38.56 -7.97
N ASP A 222 -36.57 38.81 -8.76
CA ASP A 222 -36.66 39.16 -10.19
C ASP A 222 -36.35 37.95 -11.11
N GLY A 223 -36.46 36.72 -10.58
CA GLY A 223 -36.15 35.50 -11.31
C GLY A 223 -37.17 35.20 -12.41
N LEU A 224 -36.68 34.80 -13.60
CA LEU A 224 -37.53 34.52 -14.76
C LEU A 224 -38.68 33.54 -14.49
N TYR A 225 -38.49 32.56 -13.60
CA TYR A 225 -39.47 31.51 -13.32
C TYR A 225 -40.31 31.77 -12.07
N LEU A 226 -40.20 32.94 -11.45
CA LEU A 226 -40.89 33.22 -10.18
C LEU A 226 -42.42 33.30 -10.36
N ASP A 227 -42.89 33.96 -11.41
CA ASP A 227 -44.31 34.12 -11.76
C ASP A 227 -44.78 33.12 -12.83
N LYS A 228 -43.85 32.37 -13.45
CA LYS A 228 -44.14 31.45 -14.57
C LYS A 228 -44.32 29.99 -14.17
N LEU A 229 -43.81 29.57 -13.02
CA LEU A 229 -43.92 28.20 -12.51
C LEU A 229 -44.62 28.18 -11.15
N ASP A 230 -45.39 27.13 -10.90
CA ASP A 230 -45.92 26.89 -9.57
C ASP A 230 -44.79 26.58 -8.56
N PRO A 231 -45.01 26.86 -7.26
CA PRO A 231 -43.98 26.70 -6.24
C PRO A 231 -43.39 25.29 -6.15
N ASN A 232 -44.19 24.24 -6.31
CA ASN A 232 -43.72 22.86 -6.14
C ASN A 232 -42.76 22.48 -7.28
N THR A 233 -43.17 22.77 -8.51
CA THR A 233 -42.36 22.52 -9.71
C THR A 233 -41.03 23.28 -9.66
N ARG A 234 -41.05 24.53 -9.17
CA ARG A 234 -39.84 25.34 -9.01
C ARG A 234 -38.89 24.76 -7.97
N ILE A 235 -39.41 24.29 -6.84
CA ILE A 235 -38.61 23.62 -5.78
C ILE A 235 -37.99 22.32 -6.30
N GLU A 236 -38.74 21.52 -7.06
CA GLU A 236 -38.22 20.29 -7.67
C GLU A 236 -37.05 20.55 -8.62
N LEU A 237 -37.18 21.54 -9.52
CA LEU A 237 -36.10 21.93 -10.43
C LEU A 237 -34.91 22.51 -9.68
N TRP A 238 -35.14 23.35 -8.67
CA TRP A 238 -34.10 23.90 -7.81
C TRP A 238 -33.27 22.80 -7.13
N ASN A 239 -33.92 21.80 -6.55
CA ASN A 239 -33.23 20.65 -5.95
C ASN A 239 -32.36 19.89 -6.96
N ARG A 240 -32.80 19.74 -8.21
CA ARG A 240 -31.99 19.13 -9.28
C ARG A 240 -30.76 19.97 -9.62
N VAL A 241 -30.92 21.29 -9.71
CA VAL A 241 -29.80 22.24 -9.93
C VAL A 241 -28.76 22.14 -8.81
N GLN A 242 -29.21 22.19 -7.55
CA GLN A 242 -28.33 22.10 -6.37
C GLN A 242 -27.56 20.78 -6.33
N ASN A 243 -28.23 19.65 -6.59
CA ASN A 243 -27.58 18.35 -6.62
C ASN A 243 -26.51 18.26 -7.72
N GLN A 244 -26.77 18.81 -8.91
CA GLN A 244 -25.79 18.83 -10.00
C GLN A 244 -24.59 19.73 -9.67
N GLN A 245 -24.81 20.89 -9.05
CA GLN A 245 -23.72 21.76 -8.58
C GLN A 245 -22.82 21.04 -7.57
N LEU A 246 -23.43 20.33 -6.61
CA LEU A 246 -22.68 19.54 -5.63
C LEU A 246 -21.87 18.42 -6.30
N GLN A 247 -22.43 17.73 -7.31
CA GLN A 247 -21.70 16.72 -8.07
C GLN A 247 -20.46 17.29 -8.77
N LEU A 248 -20.59 18.43 -9.46
CA LEU A 248 -19.44 19.09 -10.12
C LEU A 248 -18.37 19.51 -9.11
N GLN A 249 -18.76 20.06 -7.96
CA GLN A 249 -17.82 20.43 -6.90
C GLN A 249 -17.10 19.21 -6.33
N ASN A 250 -17.82 18.12 -6.10
CA ASN A 250 -17.25 16.87 -5.59
C ASN A 250 -16.27 16.26 -6.59
N GLN A 251 -16.57 16.26 -7.89
CA GLN A 251 -15.66 15.79 -8.93
C GLN A 251 -14.34 16.58 -8.92
N ALA A 252 -14.42 17.92 -8.91
CA ALA A 252 -13.22 18.77 -8.86
C ALA A 252 -12.38 18.52 -7.59
N ARG A 253 -13.03 18.33 -6.43
CA ARG A 253 -12.33 17.97 -5.18
C ARG A 253 -11.65 16.60 -5.27
N ILE A 254 -12.31 15.59 -5.84
CA ILE A 254 -11.74 14.24 -6.01
C ILE A 254 -10.53 14.28 -6.95
N GLU A 255 -10.61 15.00 -8.06
CA GLU A 255 -9.50 15.14 -9.00
C GLU A 255 -8.29 15.84 -8.37
N SER A 256 -8.53 16.92 -7.61
CA SER A 256 -7.48 17.61 -6.86
C SER A 256 -6.85 16.70 -5.80
N ALA A 257 -7.67 16.01 -5.00
CA ALA A 257 -7.19 15.07 -3.98
C ALA A 257 -6.40 13.91 -4.60
N ARG A 258 -6.83 13.39 -5.76
CA ARG A 258 -6.10 12.35 -6.50
C ARG A 258 -4.74 12.86 -6.96
N ARG A 259 -4.65 14.09 -7.47
CA ARG A 259 -3.38 14.71 -7.87
C ARG A 259 -2.43 14.86 -6.69
N GLU A 260 -2.91 15.34 -5.54
CA GLU A 260 -2.11 15.45 -4.31
C GLU A 260 -1.63 14.07 -3.82
N ALA A 261 -2.50 13.06 -3.82
CA ALA A 261 -2.14 11.70 -3.40
C ALA A 261 -1.08 11.07 -4.31
N LEU A 262 -1.20 11.23 -5.64
CA LEU A 262 -0.20 10.76 -6.60
C LEU A 262 1.15 11.47 -6.42
N ALA A 263 1.14 12.78 -6.21
CA ALA A 263 2.36 13.55 -5.95
C ALA A 263 3.06 13.13 -4.66
N SER A 264 2.29 12.95 -3.58
CA SER A 264 2.81 12.46 -2.30
C SER A 264 3.43 11.07 -2.42
N ARG A 265 2.75 10.15 -3.11
CA ARG A 265 3.29 8.80 -3.38
C ARG A 265 4.58 8.86 -4.20
N GLN A 266 4.59 9.63 -5.28
CA GLN A 266 5.74 9.75 -6.17
C GLN A 266 6.97 10.29 -5.42
N VAL A 267 6.81 11.31 -4.58
CA VAL A 267 7.95 11.85 -3.80
C VAL A 267 8.41 10.88 -2.72
N SER A 268 7.51 10.14 -2.07
CA SER A 268 7.89 9.13 -1.09
C SER A 268 8.65 7.95 -1.71
N GLU A 269 8.20 7.45 -2.87
CA GLU A 269 8.91 6.39 -3.60
C GLU A 269 10.30 6.86 -4.05
N TYR A 270 10.39 8.08 -4.58
CA TYR A 270 11.67 8.67 -4.98
C TYR A 270 12.63 8.87 -3.80
N ALA A 271 12.13 9.45 -2.70
CA ALA A 271 12.89 9.67 -1.48
C ALA A 271 13.44 8.35 -0.92
N SER A 272 12.61 7.30 -0.90
CA SER A 272 13.03 5.96 -0.46
C SER A 272 14.22 5.43 -1.25
N LEU A 273 14.27 5.62 -2.58
CA LEU A 273 15.41 5.18 -3.37
C LEU A 273 16.70 5.90 -2.96
N VAL A 274 16.65 7.23 -2.88
CA VAL A 274 17.80 8.05 -2.49
C VAL A 274 18.23 7.72 -1.06
N ASP A 275 17.26 7.57 -0.15
CA ASP A 275 17.48 7.22 1.26
C ASP A 275 18.10 5.85 1.43
N ASN A 276 17.89 4.92 0.50
CA ASN A 276 18.52 3.60 0.47
C ASN A 276 19.82 3.55 -0.37
N GLY A 277 20.28 4.69 -0.89
CA GLY A 277 21.50 4.77 -1.70
C GLY A 277 21.37 4.17 -3.10
N MET A 278 20.16 3.95 -3.58
CA MET A 278 19.89 3.56 -4.96
C MET A 278 19.86 4.80 -5.85
N GLU A 279 20.51 4.74 -7.01
CA GLU A 279 20.58 5.87 -7.95
C GLU A 279 19.30 5.93 -8.81
N PRO A 280 18.46 6.98 -8.69
CA PRO A 280 17.26 7.12 -9.49
C PRO A 280 17.59 7.41 -10.97
N THR A 281 16.78 6.85 -11.86
CA THR A 281 16.94 7.10 -13.32
C THR A 281 16.51 8.51 -13.69
N ASP A 282 16.95 8.98 -14.87
CA ASP A 282 16.56 10.30 -15.38
C ASP A 282 15.04 10.41 -15.62
N GLU A 283 14.39 9.30 -15.98
CA GLU A 283 12.92 9.21 -16.12
C GLU A 283 12.22 9.45 -14.77
N MET A 284 12.74 8.87 -13.68
CA MET A 284 12.19 9.07 -12.34
C MET A 284 12.35 10.52 -11.87
N ARG A 285 13.48 11.16 -12.21
CA ARG A 285 13.74 12.59 -11.95
C ARG A 285 12.74 13.50 -12.67
N ALA A 286 12.49 13.22 -13.94
CA ALA A 286 11.51 13.94 -14.73
C ALA A 286 10.08 13.73 -14.19
N ALA A 287 9.70 12.49 -13.90
CA ALA A 287 8.38 12.14 -13.36
C ALA A 287 8.12 12.81 -11.99
N LEU A 288 9.13 12.87 -11.12
CA LEU A 288 9.03 13.55 -9.83
C LEU A 288 8.70 15.04 -10.01
N SER A 289 9.44 15.71 -10.88
CA SER A 289 9.26 17.14 -11.15
C SER A 289 7.91 17.44 -11.80
N GLN A 290 7.47 16.59 -12.74
CA GLN A 290 6.21 16.76 -13.45
C GLN A 290 4.99 16.52 -12.54
N THR A 291 5.02 15.45 -11.75
CA THR A 291 3.86 15.02 -10.93
C THR A 291 3.65 15.94 -9.73
N THR A 292 4.73 16.45 -9.14
CA THR A 292 4.65 17.28 -7.92
C THR A 292 4.46 18.77 -8.22
N ARG A 293 4.65 19.21 -9.46
CA ARG A 293 4.48 20.63 -9.85
C ARG A 293 3.08 21.13 -9.49
N GLY A 294 3.02 22.23 -8.75
CA GLY A 294 1.79 22.88 -8.31
C GLY A 294 1.00 22.11 -7.25
N THR A 295 1.60 21.11 -6.62
CA THR A 295 1.02 20.36 -5.48
C THR A 295 1.70 20.75 -4.18
N THR A 296 1.15 20.32 -3.05
CA THR A 296 1.77 20.53 -1.73
C THR A 296 3.14 19.85 -1.59
N SER A 297 3.41 18.81 -2.38
CA SER A 297 4.66 18.03 -2.33
C SER A 297 5.81 18.65 -3.14
N GLN A 298 5.59 19.74 -3.89
CA GLN A 298 6.59 20.30 -4.81
C GLN A 298 7.90 20.68 -4.11
N SER A 299 7.82 21.37 -2.98
CA SER A 299 9.01 21.87 -2.27
C SER A 299 9.85 20.72 -1.71
N TYR A 300 9.20 19.73 -1.10
CA TYR A 300 9.88 18.54 -0.60
C TYR A 300 10.55 17.75 -1.74
N ALA A 301 9.86 17.57 -2.87
CA ALA A 301 10.41 16.89 -4.04
C ALA A 301 11.67 17.57 -4.60
N GLN A 302 11.69 18.91 -4.64
CA GLN A 302 12.88 19.67 -5.03
C GLN A 302 14.03 19.48 -4.04
N SER A 303 13.74 19.42 -2.74
CA SER A 303 14.76 19.13 -1.72
C SER A 303 15.37 17.74 -1.91
N VAL A 304 14.55 16.72 -2.16
CA VAL A 304 15.04 15.33 -2.35
C VAL A 304 15.93 15.23 -3.59
N LEU A 305 15.54 15.87 -4.70
CA LEU A 305 16.35 15.92 -5.92
C LEU A 305 17.69 16.66 -5.68
N SER A 306 17.66 17.76 -4.92
CA SER A 306 18.89 18.48 -4.58
C SER A 306 19.83 17.65 -3.71
N ASP A 307 19.27 16.86 -2.77
CA ASP A 307 20.06 15.99 -1.91
C ASP A 307 20.76 14.89 -2.69
N GLU A 308 20.05 14.22 -3.61
CA GLU A 308 20.61 13.20 -4.48
C GLU A 308 21.83 13.73 -5.26
N LEU A 309 21.69 14.89 -5.91
CA LEU A 309 22.77 15.49 -6.69
C LEU A 309 23.96 15.87 -5.81
N ALA A 310 23.72 16.42 -4.63
CA ALA A 310 24.77 16.77 -3.68
C ALA A 310 25.51 15.53 -3.15
N ILE A 311 24.78 14.46 -2.84
CA ILE A 311 25.34 13.17 -2.41
C ILE A 311 26.20 12.56 -3.52
N LYS A 312 25.72 12.57 -4.76
CA LYS A 312 26.46 12.07 -5.92
C LYS A 312 27.76 12.83 -6.13
N GLN A 313 27.72 14.16 -6.04
CA GLN A 313 28.91 15.00 -6.14
C GLN A 313 29.90 14.72 -5.01
N ALA A 314 29.43 14.69 -3.76
CA ALA A 314 30.27 14.41 -2.60
C ALA A 314 30.93 13.02 -2.69
N LYS A 315 30.24 12.02 -3.25
CA LYS A 315 30.82 10.68 -3.49
C LYS A 315 31.99 10.70 -4.47
N LEU A 316 31.96 11.58 -5.48
CA LEU A 316 33.06 11.75 -6.45
C LEU A 316 34.25 12.49 -5.85
N GLU A 317 34.00 13.46 -4.98
CA GLU A 317 35.04 14.30 -4.36
C GLU A 317 35.68 13.65 -3.11
N GLY A 318 34.96 12.76 -2.43
CA GLY A 318 35.45 11.97 -1.30
C GLY A 318 35.01 12.49 0.07
N THR A 319 35.62 11.93 1.13
CA THR A 319 35.20 12.11 2.53
C THR A 319 35.08 13.57 2.97
N GLN A 320 36.06 14.42 2.61
CA GLN A 320 36.06 15.83 3.03
C GLN A 320 34.87 16.62 2.45
N ALA A 321 34.43 16.28 1.23
CA ALA A 321 33.28 16.92 0.61
C ALA A 321 31.97 16.55 1.34
N PHE A 322 31.81 15.28 1.73
CA PHE A 322 30.68 14.84 2.55
C PHE A 322 30.66 15.53 3.93
N GLU A 323 31.80 15.58 4.63
CA GLU A 323 31.91 16.22 5.93
C GLU A 323 31.54 17.71 5.84
N SER A 324 32.04 18.40 4.83
CA SER A 324 31.73 19.81 4.57
C SER A 324 30.24 20.01 4.26
N LEU A 325 29.66 19.14 3.43
CA LEU A 325 28.24 19.19 3.06
C LEU A 325 27.33 19.09 4.29
N ILE A 326 27.61 18.13 5.17
CA ILE A 326 26.83 17.87 6.39
C ILE A 326 27.06 18.98 7.42
N LEU A 327 28.31 19.38 7.68
CA LEU A 327 28.65 20.37 8.69
C LEU A 327 28.06 21.75 8.36
N ASN A 328 28.13 22.17 7.10
CA ASN A 328 27.58 23.45 6.66
C ASN A 328 26.07 23.50 6.88
N GLN A 329 25.34 22.46 6.45
CA GLN A 329 23.90 22.38 6.62
C GLN A 329 23.49 22.27 8.09
N LYS A 330 24.18 21.45 8.88
CA LYS A 330 23.92 21.31 10.32
C LYS A 330 24.08 22.65 11.05
N THR A 331 25.17 23.36 10.78
CA THR A 331 25.44 24.67 11.40
C THR A 331 24.36 25.69 11.06
N GLU A 332 23.88 25.70 9.81
CA GLU A 332 22.81 26.59 9.38
C GLU A 332 21.49 26.30 10.11
N LEU A 333 21.12 25.01 10.24
CA LEU A 333 19.89 24.57 10.92
C LEU A 333 19.93 24.81 12.42
N GLU A 334 21.08 24.61 13.07
CA GLU A 334 21.26 24.88 14.50
C GLU A 334 21.19 26.39 14.81
N LYS A 335 21.67 27.24 13.90
CA LYS A 335 21.69 28.70 14.10
C LYS A 335 20.35 29.36 13.82
N ASN A 336 19.68 28.97 12.73
CA ASN A 336 18.50 29.67 12.21
C ASN A 336 17.18 28.93 12.51
N GLY A 337 17.25 27.71 13.04
CA GLY A 337 16.13 26.78 13.01
C GLY A 337 15.93 26.20 11.61
N GLY A 338 15.18 25.09 11.52
CA GLY A 338 14.96 24.39 10.26
C GLY A 338 13.56 23.81 10.16
N THR A 339 13.03 23.72 8.93
CA THR A 339 11.80 22.99 8.64
C THR A 339 12.03 21.48 8.76
N ALA A 340 10.94 20.71 8.91
CA ALA A 340 11.03 19.24 8.97
C ALA A 340 11.77 18.65 7.75
N ASP A 341 11.51 19.19 6.56
CA ASP A 341 12.14 18.77 5.30
C ASP A 341 13.66 19.01 5.30
N GLN A 342 14.11 20.15 5.85
CA GLN A 342 15.54 20.46 5.95
C GLN A 342 16.27 19.52 6.92
N TRP A 343 15.63 19.16 8.04
CA TRP A 343 16.17 18.16 8.97
C TRP A 343 16.22 16.76 8.35
N GLN A 344 15.20 16.37 7.58
CA GLN A 344 15.23 15.11 6.82
C GLN A 344 16.35 15.09 5.77
N SER A 345 16.57 16.20 5.06
CA SER A 345 17.68 16.36 4.12
C SER A 345 19.04 16.13 4.80
N LEU A 346 19.26 16.73 5.98
CA LEU A 346 20.47 16.50 6.78
C LEU A 346 20.63 15.02 7.17
N GLN A 347 19.54 14.37 7.59
CA GLN A 347 19.55 12.95 7.94
C GLN A 347 19.90 12.06 6.74
N ARG A 348 19.29 12.32 5.58
CA ARG A 348 19.56 11.60 4.32
C ARG A 348 21.03 11.70 3.91
N ARG A 349 21.59 12.92 3.92
CA ARG A 349 23.01 13.14 3.60
C ARG A 349 23.94 12.47 4.59
N SER A 350 23.61 12.51 5.89
CA SER A 350 24.38 11.84 6.94
C SER A 350 24.37 10.31 6.78
N ALA A 351 23.21 9.72 6.47
CA ALA A 351 23.10 8.29 6.20
C ALA A 351 23.86 7.88 4.93
N ALA A 352 23.80 8.70 3.88
CA ALA A 352 24.58 8.48 2.67
C ALA A 352 26.09 8.50 2.93
N PHE A 353 26.56 9.40 3.79
CA PHE A 353 27.97 9.45 4.20
C PHE A 353 28.40 8.21 4.98
N GLN A 354 27.57 7.74 5.92
CA GLN A 354 27.86 6.49 6.65
C GLN A 354 28.00 5.30 5.71
N ARG A 355 27.07 5.12 4.76
CA ARG A 355 27.18 4.07 3.74
C ARG A 355 28.43 4.20 2.89
N TYR A 356 28.79 5.42 2.50
CA TYR A 356 30.02 5.67 1.76
C TYR A 356 31.27 5.26 2.57
N GLN A 357 31.32 5.59 3.86
CA GLN A 357 32.42 5.17 4.73
C GLN A 357 32.50 3.64 4.85
N GLU A 358 31.36 2.97 5.01
CA GLU A 358 31.30 1.51 5.04
C GLU A 358 31.81 0.89 3.73
N GLU A 359 31.39 1.42 2.58
CA GLU A 359 31.86 0.99 1.25
C GLU A 359 33.38 1.16 1.12
N GLN A 360 33.93 2.31 1.53
CA GLN A 360 35.37 2.56 1.50
C GLN A 360 36.12 1.63 2.47
N ASN A 361 35.61 1.41 3.68
CA ASN A 361 36.21 0.50 4.64
C ASN A 361 36.25 -0.93 4.09
N GLN A 362 35.15 -1.41 3.49
CA GLN A 362 35.11 -2.73 2.85
C GLN A 362 36.14 -2.86 1.72
N ILE A 363 36.28 -1.84 0.86
CA ILE A 363 37.32 -1.82 -0.17
C ILE A 363 38.71 -1.88 0.45
N ALA A 364 38.99 -1.09 1.47
CA ALA A 364 40.27 -1.07 2.17
C ALA A 364 40.59 -2.43 2.81
N VAL A 365 39.61 -3.06 3.47
CA VAL A 365 39.78 -4.36 4.11
C VAL A 365 40.02 -5.46 3.06
N MET A 366 39.31 -5.46 1.94
CA MET A 366 39.56 -6.42 0.85
C MET A 366 40.97 -6.26 0.26
N GLN A 367 41.44 -5.03 0.07
CA GLN A 367 42.81 -4.76 -0.36
C GLN A 367 43.85 -5.23 0.66
N ARG A 368 43.53 -5.21 1.97
CA ARG A 368 44.39 -5.78 3.01
C ARG A 368 44.54 -7.27 2.87
N VAL A 369 43.44 -7.99 2.65
CA VAL A 369 43.48 -9.45 2.44
C VAL A 369 44.36 -9.78 1.23
N GLU A 370 44.19 -9.07 0.12
CA GLU A 370 45.03 -9.28 -1.07
C GLU A 370 46.52 -9.00 -0.80
N SER A 371 46.83 -7.89 -0.11
CA SER A 371 48.21 -7.56 0.27
C SER A 371 48.79 -8.58 1.25
N SER A 372 48.00 -9.09 2.20
CA SER A 372 48.40 -10.14 3.12
C SER A 372 48.77 -11.43 2.38
N ILE A 373 47.92 -11.86 1.43
CA ILE A 373 48.16 -13.05 0.60
C ILE A 373 49.36 -12.87 -0.35
N LYS A 374 49.66 -11.66 -0.77
CA LYS A 374 50.79 -11.38 -1.67
C LYS A 374 52.11 -11.21 -0.92
N ASP A 375 52.11 -10.36 0.09
CA ASP A 375 53.29 -9.80 0.74
C ASP A 375 53.60 -10.48 2.08
N GLY A 376 52.71 -11.37 2.56
CA GLY A 376 52.94 -12.21 3.74
C GLY A 376 52.76 -11.49 5.08
N VAL A 377 52.03 -10.37 5.09
CA VAL A 377 51.73 -9.60 6.30
C VAL A 377 50.46 -10.17 6.95
N PRO A 378 50.52 -10.77 8.16
CA PRO A 378 49.34 -11.34 8.81
C PRO A 378 48.27 -10.30 9.13
N LEU A 379 47.01 -10.71 9.09
CA LEU A 379 45.88 -9.88 9.54
C LEU A 379 45.60 -10.11 11.02
N ASP A 380 44.98 -9.13 11.67
CA ASP A 380 44.39 -9.34 13.00
C ASP A 380 43.24 -10.34 12.89
N PRO A 381 43.35 -11.56 13.45
CA PRO A 381 42.30 -12.58 13.40
C PRO A 381 41.10 -12.27 14.30
N THR A 382 41.20 -11.25 15.16
CA THR A 382 40.12 -10.84 16.07
C THR A 382 39.31 -9.65 15.54
N ASP A 383 39.80 -8.98 14.49
CA ASP A 383 39.02 -8.00 13.74
C ASP A 383 37.98 -8.71 12.88
N LYS A 384 36.70 -8.53 13.24
CA LYS A 384 35.56 -9.06 12.50
C LYS A 384 35.55 -8.63 11.03
N ASN A 385 36.08 -7.45 10.71
CA ASN A 385 36.17 -7.00 9.31
C ASN A 385 37.19 -7.83 8.54
N ASN A 386 38.34 -8.14 9.15
CA ASN A 386 39.35 -8.99 8.52
C ASN A 386 38.81 -10.42 8.30
N GLN A 387 38.09 -11.00 9.28
CA GLN A 387 37.39 -12.28 9.10
C GLN A 387 36.39 -12.21 7.93
N ALA A 388 35.52 -11.21 7.92
CA ALA A 388 34.52 -11.04 6.87
C ALA A 388 35.16 -10.87 5.48
N ALA A 389 36.27 -10.13 5.38
CA ALA A 389 36.98 -9.96 4.12
C ALA A 389 37.69 -11.23 3.66
N VAL A 390 38.27 -12.02 4.57
CA VAL A 390 38.81 -13.35 4.25
C VAL A 390 37.70 -14.29 3.78
N ASP A 391 36.53 -14.25 4.40
CA ASP A 391 35.36 -15.04 3.99
C ASP A 391 34.87 -14.64 2.58
N ILE A 392 34.78 -13.34 2.29
CA ILE A 392 34.43 -12.81 0.97
C ILE A 392 35.49 -13.21 -0.07
N TRP A 393 36.77 -13.06 0.27
CA TRP A 393 37.88 -13.44 -0.60
C TRP A 393 37.84 -14.95 -0.90
N PHE A 394 37.63 -15.79 0.11
CA PHE A 394 37.52 -17.24 -0.03
C PHE A 394 36.34 -17.61 -0.94
N GLN A 395 35.16 -17.04 -0.71
CA GLN A 395 33.98 -17.30 -1.54
C GLN A 395 34.19 -16.90 -3.02
N LYS A 396 34.92 -15.81 -3.28
CA LYS A 396 35.21 -15.36 -4.64
C LYS A 396 36.30 -16.17 -5.34
N ASN A 397 37.36 -16.55 -4.63
CA ASN A 397 38.59 -17.11 -5.23
C ASN A 397 38.74 -18.63 -5.07
N MET A 398 37.97 -19.26 -4.18
CA MET A 398 37.97 -20.71 -3.94
C MET A 398 36.61 -21.34 -4.24
N GLN A 399 35.96 -20.90 -5.32
CA GLN A 399 34.74 -21.54 -5.80
C GLN A 399 35.02 -23.01 -6.15
N GLY A 400 34.20 -23.93 -5.62
CA GLY A 400 34.40 -25.36 -5.80
C GLY A 400 35.45 -25.99 -4.89
N PHE A 401 35.80 -25.34 -3.78
CA PHE A 401 36.66 -25.92 -2.75
C PHE A 401 36.19 -27.32 -2.35
N ASP A 402 37.07 -28.32 -2.52
CA ASP A 402 36.83 -29.70 -2.13
C ASP A 402 37.89 -30.15 -1.12
N TYR A 403 37.43 -30.55 0.06
CA TYR A 403 38.30 -31.05 1.13
C TYR A 403 38.89 -32.45 0.83
N ASN A 404 38.46 -33.11 -0.24
CA ASN A 404 39.07 -34.34 -0.74
C ASN A 404 40.21 -34.08 -1.73
N ASP A 405 40.32 -32.87 -2.28
CA ASP A 405 41.38 -32.49 -3.20
C ASP A 405 42.59 -31.89 -2.46
N THR A 406 43.75 -32.49 -2.68
CA THR A 406 45.01 -32.05 -2.06
C THR A 406 45.41 -30.64 -2.53
N ASN A 407 45.11 -30.27 -3.78
CA ASN A 407 45.42 -28.93 -4.28
C ASN A 407 44.56 -27.86 -3.60
N SER A 408 43.27 -28.14 -3.43
CA SER A 408 42.34 -27.30 -2.67
C SER A 408 42.84 -27.07 -1.23
N ILE A 409 43.25 -28.12 -0.52
CA ILE A 409 43.82 -28.03 0.84
C ILE A 409 45.11 -27.21 0.85
N ASN A 410 46.02 -27.42 -0.11
CA ASN A 410 47.28 -26.68 -0.19
C ASN A 410 47.06 -25.18 -0.46
N ASN A 411 46.11 -24.84 -1.33
CA ASN A 411 45.75 -23.46 -1.62
C ASN A 411 45.16 -22.78 -0.38
N LEU A 412 44.24 -23.44 0.33
CA LEU A 412 43.70 -22.97 1.61
C LEU A 412 44.81 -22.75 2.63
N SER A 413 45.72 -23.73 2.78
CA SER A 413 46.85 -23.64 3.69
C SER A 413 47.75 -22.44 3.38
N GLY A 414 47.96 -22.14 2.10
CA GLY A 414 48.70 -20.95 1.67
C GLY A 414 47.99 -19.63 2.00
N VAL A 415 46.66 -19.61 2.02
CA VAL A 415 45.88 -18.43 2.44
C VAL A 415 45.95 -18.28 3.95
N VAL A 416 45.60 -19.32 4.71
CA VAL A 416 45.62 -19.33 6.18
C VAL A 416 47.01 -19.01 6.73
N ARG A 417 48.07 -19.50 6.10
CA ARG A 417 49.45 -19.18 6.48
C ARG A 417 49.78 -17.70 6.31
N ARG A 418 49.21 -17.03 5.30
CA ARG A 418 49.55 -15.65 4.96
C ARG A 418 48.64 -14.64 5.65
N THR A 419 47.35 -14.96 5.78
CA THR A 419 46.36 -14.12 6.47
C THR A 419 46.33 -14.36 7.97
N GLY A 420 46.69 -15.55 8.44
CA GLY A 420 46.51 -15.97 9.83
C GLY A 420 45.06 -16.37 10.18
N ILE A 421 44.14 -16.31 9.22
CA ILE A 421 42.69 -16.47 9.46
C ILE A 421 42.16 -17.69 8.70
N ILE A 422 41.46 -18.57 9.41
CA ILE A 422 40.68 -19.66 8.81
C ILE A 422 39.30 -19.09 8.39
N PRO A 423 38.90 -19.22 7.11
CA PRO A 423 37.58 -18.80 6.66
C PRO A 423 36.46 -19.46 7.48
N SER A 424 35.40 -18.73 7.80
CA SER A 424 34.28 -19.20 8.62
C SER A 424 33.60 -20.43 8.02
N GLN A 425 33.57 -20.52 6.68
CA GLN A 425 33.05 -21.68 5.96
C GLN A 425 33.86 -22.95 6.29
N VAL A 426 35.18 -22.85 6.36
CA VAL A 426 36.08 -23.97 6.69
C VAL A 426 35.93 -24.36 8.17
N GLN A 427 35.81 -23.38 9.08
CA GLN A 427 35.55 -23.67 10.50
C GLN A 427 34.23 -24.45 10.68
N SER A 428 33.18 -24.06 9.95
CA SER A 428 31.90 -24.77 9.94
C SER A 428 32.05 -26.21 9.42
N MET A 429 32.83 -26.41 8.36
CA MET A 429 33.13 -27.76 7.83
C MET A 429 33.82 -28.64 8.88
N PHE A 430 34.81 -28.12 9.60
CA PHE A 430 35.44 -28.85 10.69
C PHE A 430 34.44 -29.22 11.80
N ASN A 431 33.62 -28.27 12.26
CA ASN A 431 32.64 -28.55 13.31
C ASN A 431 31.62 -29.61 12.88
N ALA A 432 31.16 -29.58 11.62
CA ALA A 432 30.29 -30.61 11.07
C ALA A 432 30.99 -31.97 10.93
N GLY A 433 32.24 -31.98 10.48
CA GLY A 433 33.04 -33.20 10.33
C GLY A 433 33.43 -33.86 11.65
N ALA A 434 33.56 -33.08 12.73
CA ALA A 434 33.83 -33.61 14.06
C ALA A 434 32.62 -34.34 14.66
N ALA A 435 31.41 -34.09 14.14
CA ALA A 435 30.19 -34.73 14.59
C ALA A 435 29.96 -36.14 13.98
N THR A 436 30.77 -36.56 12.99
CA THR A 436 30.58 -37.84 12.28
C THR A 436 31.65 -38.88 12.61
N LYS A 437 31.25 -40.16 12.54
CA LYS A 437 32.16 -41.33 12.57
C LYS A 437 32.52 -41.85 11.18
N ASP A 438 32.02 -41.23 10.11
CA ASP A 438 32.24 -41.68 8.74
C ASP A 438 33.70 -41.42 8.31
N PRO A 439 34.50 -42.45 8.03
CA PRO A 439 35.89 -42.27 7.63
C PRO A 439 36.07 -41.54 6.30
N SER A 440 35.08 -41.60 5.41
CA SER A 440 35.12 -40.89 4.12
C SER A 440 35.04 -39.37 4.27
N ILE A 441 34.56 -38.88 5.42
CA ILE A 441 34.48 -37.45 5.76
C ILE A 441 35.59 -37.08 6.75
N ALA A 442 35.72 -37.85 7.82
CA ALA A 442 36.61 -37.53 8.93
C ALA A 442 38.09 -37.59 8.55
N VAL A 443 38.52 -38.54 7.71
CA VAL A 443 39.95 -38.65 7.32
C VAL A 443 40.41 -37.51 6.40
N PRO A 444 39.69 -37.16 5.32
CA PRO A 444 40.04 -35.99 4.51
C PRO A 444 40.08 -34.69 5.32
N MET A 445 39.09 -34.46 6.20
CA MET A 445 39.08 -33.29 7.08
C MET A 445 40.22 -33.33 8.11
N ALA A 446 40.55 -34.49 8.67
CA ALA A 446 41.71 -34.63 9.55
C ALA A 446 43.03 -34.31 8.85
N LYS A 447 43.19 -34.72 7.58
CA LYS A 447 44.35 -34.33 6.76
C LYS A 447 44.41 -32.83 6.52
N MET A 448 43.28 -32.21 6.22
CA MET A 448 43.18 -30.75 6.09
C MET A 448 43.55 -30.05 7.39
N PHE A 449 42.97 -30.49 8.51
CA PHE A 449 43.29 -29.96 9.85
C PHE A 449 44.78 -30.14 10.18
N GLY A 450 45.32 -31.34 9.98
CA GLY A 450 46.72 -31.65 10.21
C GLY A 450 47.67 -30.80 9.37
N GLY A 451 47.34 -30.60 8.08
CA GLY A 451 48.10 -29.71 7.20
C GLY A 451 48.08 -28.25 7.67
N LEU A 452 46.94 -27.73 8.13
CA LEU A 452 46.86 -26.38 8.72
C LEU A 452 47.65 -26.32 10.04
N PHE A 453 47.49 -27.33 10.89
CA PHE A 453 48.13 -27.42 12.20
C PHE A 453 49.66 -27.49 12.08
N ASP A 454 50.19 -28.33 11.19
CA ASP A 454 51.64 -28.51 11.01
C ASP A 454 52.31 -27.27 10.39
N ASN A 455 51.58 -26.50 9.57
CA ASN A 455 52.11 -25.30 8.91
C ASN A 455 51.93 -24.01 9.74
N ASN A 456 50.80 -23.86 10.43
CA ASN A 456 50.49 -22.71 11.28
C ASN A 456 49.59 -23.14 12.45
N PRO A 457 50.17 -23.68 13.55
CA PRO A 457 49.40 -24.13 14.71
C PRO A 457 48.52 -23.04 15.33
N ALA A 458 48.94 -21.76 15.25
CA ALA A 458 48.19 -20.64 15.81
C ALA A 458 46.87 -20.39 15.04
N ALA A 459 46.81 -20.68 13.74
CA ALA A 459 45.59 -20.47 12.96
C ALA A 459 44.43 -21.37 13.39
N VAL A 460 44.74 -22.58 13.87
CA VAL A 460 43.74 -23.55 14.36
C VAL A 460 43.48 -23.44 15.85
N ALA A 461 44.18 -22.56 16.56
CA ALA A 461 44.09 -22.44 18.01
C ALA A 461 42.74 -21.87 18.51
N SER A 462 41.96 -21.22 17.62
CA SER A 462 40.59 -20.79 17.89
C SER A 462 39.55 -21.92 17.75
N MET A 463 39.95 -23.09 17.23
CA MET A 463 39.05 -24.23 17.09
C MET A 463 38.68 -24.81 18.47
N PRO A 464 37.46 -25.35 18.63
CA PRO A 464 37.08 -26.09 19.82
C PRO A 464 38.10 -27.19 20.16
N ALA A 465 38.39 -27.38 21.45
CA ALA A 465 39.42 -28.30 21.92
C ALA A 465 39.12 -29.76 21.56
N ASP A 466 37.85 -30.15 21.62
CA ASP A 466 37.34 -31.45 21.22
C ASP A 466 37.49 -31.68 19.70
N THR A 467 37.08 -30.71 18.88
CA THR A 467 37.29 -30.76 17.42
C THR A 467 38.77 -30.91 17.07
N SER A 468 39.64 -30.14 17.75
CA SER A 468 41.09 -30.21 17.55
C SER A 468 41.65 -31.57 17.97
N ALA A 469 41.25 -32.09 19.13
CA ALA A 469 41.68 -33.38 19.63
C ALA A 469 41.24 -34.53 18.73
N PHE A 470 39.99 -34.50 18.24
CA PHE A 470 39.46 -35.49 17.32
C PHE A 470 40.25 -35.51 16.00
N PHE A 471 40.31 -34.39 15.28
CA PHE A 471 40.99 -34.38 13.97
C PHE A 471 42.49 -34.60 14.08
N LYS A 472 43.16 -34.05 15.10
CA LYS A 472 44.58 -34.32 15.33
C LYS A 472 44.84 -35.80 15.61
N SER A 473 43.98 -36.46 16.39
CA SER A 473 44.10 -37.89 16.66
C SER A 473 43.88 -38.73 15.40
N VAL A 474 42.84 -38.43 14.59
CA VAL A 474 42.62 -39.11 13.31
C VAL A 474 43.82 -38.92 12.37
N TYR A 475 44.33 -37.69 12.27
CA TYR A 475 45.51 -37.37 11.44
C TYR A 475 46.75 -38.16 11.89
N ASP A 476 47.06 -38.17 13.20
CA ASP A 476 48.22 -38.88 13.72
C ASP A 476 48.07 -40.40 13.59
N TYR A 477 46.89 -40.95 13.85
CA TYR A 477 46.61 -42.39 13.68
C TYR A 477 46.74 -42.82 12.22
N THR A 478 46.17 -42.05 11.29
CA THR A 478 46.27 -42.36 9.86
C THR A 478 47.70 -42.22 9.34
N ASN A 479 48.46 -41.22 9.80
CA ASN A 479 49.89 -41.08 9.49
C ASN A 479 50.76 -42.19 10.10
N ALA A 480 50.34 -42.76 11.23
CA ALA A 480 50.97 -43.94 11.84
C ALA A 480 50.59 -45.26 11.15
N GLY A 481 49.78 -45.22 10.07
CA GLY A 481 49.37 -46.40 9.30
C GLY A 481 48.19 -47.18 9.89
N ILE A 482 47.47 -46.61 10.87
CA ILE A 482 46.23 -47.23 11.39
C ILE A 482 45.14 -47.14 10.31
N PRO A 483 44.37 -48.23 10.05
CA PRO A 483 43.24 -48.21 9.13
C PRO A 483 42.25 -47.08 9.43
N ALA A 484 41.71 -46.46 8.38
CA ALA A 484 40.88 -45.25 8.47
C ALA A 484 39.65 -45.40 9.39
N ASP A 485 38.94 -46.53 9.29
CA ASP A 485 37.81 -46.89 10.14
C ASP A 485 38.19 -46.95 11.62
N LYS A 486 39.30 -47.64 11.93
CA LYS A 486 39.80 -47.77 13.30
C LYS A 486 40.33 -46.45 13.85
N ALA A 487 41.04 -45.68 13.02
CA ALA A 487 41.57 -44.37 13.41
C ALA A 487 40.44 -43.42 13.82
N VAL A 488 39.38 -43.36 13.01
CA VAL A 488 38.21 -42.50 13.27
C VAL A 488 37.42 -42.97 14.47
N ASP A 489 37.10 -44.27 14.57
CA ASP A 489 36.33 -44.77 15.72
C ASP A 489 37.11 -44.66 17.04
N THR A 490 38.43 -44.91 17.02
CA THR A 490 39.30 -44.74 18.20
C THR A 490 39.34 -43.28 18.64
N ALA A 491 39.60 -42.36 17.72
CA ALA A 491 39.63 -40.93 18.03
C ALA A 491 38.27 -40.43 18.53
N TYR A 492 37.18 -40.81 17.87
CA TYR A 492 35.83 -40.39 18.29
C TYR A 492 35.48 -40.92 19.68
N THR A 493 35.83 -42.18 19.96
CA THR A 493 35.60 -42.79 21.27
C THR A 493 36.42 -42.11 22.36
N GLN A 494 37.67 -41.78 22.07
CA GLN A 494 38.55 -41.05 22.99
C GLN A 494 38.06 -39.62 23.24
N THR A 495 37.54 -38.91 22.25
CA THR A 495 37.12 -37.52 22.43
C THR A 495 35.69 -37.39 22.98
N TYR A 496 34.73 -38.11 22.39
CA TYR A 496 33.30 -37.87 22.58
C TYR A 496 32.56 -38.97 23.35
N GLN A 497 33.09 -40.20 23.40
CA GLN A 497 32.41 -41.37 23.99
C GLN A 497 33.29 -42.10 25.02
N GLN A 498 34.02 -41.34 25.85
CA GLN A 498 34.87 -41.93 26.87
C GLN A 498 34.08 -42.76 27.89
N SER A 499 34.47 -44.02 28.06
CA SER A 499 33.93 -44.89 29.11
C SER A 499 34.32 -44.39 30.51
N ALA A 500 33.54 -44.77 31.53
CA ALA A 500 33.85 -44.44 32.92
C ALA A 500 35.24 -44.95 33.35
N GLY A 501 35.64 -46.14 32.87
CA GLY A 501 36.96 -46.70 33.14
C GLY A 501 38.10 -45.87 32.55
N MET A 502 37.94 -45.36 31.32
CA MET A 502 38.95 -44.48 30.71
C MET A 502 39.11 -43.17 31.48
N LYS A 503 37.98 -42.56 31.89
CA LYS A 503 37.99 -41.33 32.70
C LYS A 503 38.71 -41.52 34.03
N GLU A 504 38.52 -42.68 34.67
CA GLU A 504 39.21 -43.02 35.92
C GLU A 504 40.72 -43.19 35.69
N ILE A 505 41.15 -43.92 34.65
CA ILE A 505 42.57 -44.08 34.30
C ILE A 505 43.24 -42.73 34.04
N ILE A 506 42.59 -41.85 33.26
CA ILE A 506 43.09 -40.50 32.99
C ILE A 506 43.19 -39.71 34.31
N SER A 507 42.16 -39.75 35.14
CA SER A 507 42.14 -39.06 36.44
C SER A 507 43.25 -39.52 37.39
N GLN A 508 43.61 -40.80 37.35
CA GLN A 508 44.74 -41.34 38.10
C GLN A 508 46.08 -40.84 37.54
N LYS A 509 46.26 -40.87 36.21
CA LYS A 509 47.47 -40.35 35.55
C LYS A 509 47.70 -38.86 35.81
N LEU A 510 46.65 -38.04 35.86
CA LEU A 510 46.76 -36.62 36.17
C LEU A 510 47.38 -36.33 37.54
N ARG A 511 47.37 -37.31 38.46
CA ARG A 511 47.97 -37.22 39.80
C ARG A 511 49.37 -37.85 39.88
N ASP A 512 49.85 -38.47 38.81
CA ASP A 512 51.17 -39.07 38.74
C ASP A 512 52.25 -37.99 38.78
N LYS A 513 53.31 -38.24 39.55
CA LYS A 513 54.44 -37.32 39.67
C LYS A 513 55.17 -37.16 38.33
N ASP A 514 55.28 -38.23 37.56
CA ASP A 514 55.96 -38.20 36.26
C ASP A 514 55.16 -37.35 35.26
N TYR A 515 53.84 -37.51 35.23
CA TYR A 515 52.94 -36.68 34.42
C TYR A 515 53.06 -35.19 34.78
N ILE A 516 53.01 -34.85 36.08
CA ILE A 516 53.12 -33.45 36.53
C ILE A 516 54.45 -32.83 36.07
N LYS A 517 55.54 -33.60 36.15
CA LYS A 517 56.87 -33.16 35.73
C LYS A 517 56.96 -32.98 34.20
N GLU A 518 56.39 -33.91 33.43
CA GLU A 518 56.34 -33.83 31.97
C GLU A 518 55.53 -32.61 31.50
N ARG A 519 54.35 -32.39 32.09
CA ARG A 519 53.49 -31.24 31.79
C ARG A 519 54.18 -29.91 32.08
N ASP A 520 54.84 -29.78 33.22
CA ASP A 520 55.56 -28.56 33.58
C ASP A 520 56.80 -28.36 32.68
N GLY A 521 57.47 -29.45 32.30
CA GLY A 521 58.55 -29.44 31.30
C GLY A 521 58.07 -28.98 29.92
N ALA A 522 56.90 -29.44 29.49
CA ALA A 522 56.26 -29.02 28.25
C ALA A 522 55.93 -27.52 28.26
N ALA A 523 55.47 -26.99 29.40
CA ALA A 523 55.21 -25.57 29.56
C ALA A 523 56.47 -24.71 29.35
N GLN A 524 57.62 -25.12 29.90
CA GLN A 524 58.89 -24.42 29.72
C GLN A 524 59.42 -24.57 28.30
N LYS A 525 59.30 -25.76 27.72
CA LYS A 525 59.67 -26.01 26.33
C LYS A 525 58.89 -25.11 25.36
N ASN A 526 57.59 -24.93 25.59
CA ASN A 526 56.77 -24.02 24.79
C ASN A 526 57.25 -22.55 24.87
N ILE A 527 57.61 -22.05 26.06
CA ILE A 527 58.20 -20.70 26.20
C ILE A 527 59.53 -20.60 25.44
N ASN A 528 60.37 -21.61 25.52
CA ASN A 528 61.64 -21.64 24.79
C ASN A 528 61.39 -21.60 23.27
N GLU A 529 60.38 -22.32 22.77
CA GLU A 529 59.99 -22.36 21.34
C GLU A 529 59.36 -21.06 20.85
N ILE A 530 58.63 -20.33 21.69
CA ILE A 530 58.02 -19.02 21.36
C ILE A 530 59.06 -17.89 21.38
N SER A 531 60.25 -18.13 21.95
CA SER A 531 61.31 -17.14 22.15
C SER A 531 62.54 -17.25 21.18
N PRO A 532 62.42 -17.64 19.89
CA PRO A 532 63.58 -18.06 19.09
C PRO A 532 64.57 -16.93 18.74
N SER A 533 64.18 -15.65 18.87
CA SER A 533 65.07 -14.49 18.62
C SER A 533 65.87 -14.03 19.85
N LEU A 534 65.67 -14.64 21.02
CA LEU A 534 66.26 -14.21 22.29
C LEU A 534 67.29 -15.17 22.85
N THR A 535 67.75 -16.15 22.05
CA THR A 535 68.72 -17.16 22.46
C THR A 535 70.09 -16.61 22.86
N SER A 536 70.37 -15.32 22.62
CA SER A 536 71.55 -14.62 23.15
C SER A 536 71.42 -14.21 24.62
N PHE A 537 70.19 -14.12 25.16
CA PHE A 537 69.89 -13.67 26.53
C PHE A 537 69.11 -14.71 27.37
N GLY A 538 68.64 -15.80 26.76
CA GLY A 538 67.86 -16.86 27.40
C GLY A 538 66.36 -16.55 27.42
N ALA A 539 65.53 -17.59 27.30
CA ALA A 539 64.08 -17.46 27.46
C ALA A 539 63.72 -17.30 28.95
N PRO A 540 62.62 -16.61 29.30
CA PRO A 540 62.20 -16.48 30.69
C PRO A 540 61.98 -17.85 31.35
N ALA A 541 62.49 -18.02 32.57
CA ALA A 541 62.21 -19.22 33.36
C ALA A 541 60.82 -19.10 34.00
N ILE A 542 59.90 -20.01 33.66
CA ILE A 542 58.52 -19.97 34.18
C ILE A 542 58.42 -20.29 35.67
N THR A 543 59.49 -20.83 36.25
CA THR A 543 59.63 -21.11 37.67
C THR A 543 60.03 -19.90 38.50
N ASP A 544 60.50 -18.82 37.85
CA ASP A 544 60.92 -17.63 38.57
C ASP A 544 59.71 -16.94 39.22
N PRO A 545 59.88 -16.41 40.45
CA PRO A 545 58.80 -15.73 41.15
C PRO A 545 58.36 -14.50 40.36
N GLY A 546 57.17 -14.59 39.77
CA GLY A 546 56.54 -13.51 39.02
C GLY A 546 55.06 -13.79 38.79
N VAL A 547 54.22 -12.76 38.93
CA VAL A 547 52.76 -12.90 38.78
C VAL A 547 52.38 -13.43 37.39
N SER A 548 53.08 -12.97 36.34
CA SER A 548 52.83 -13.42 34.96
C SER A 548 53.21 -14.89 34.75
N ASN A 549 54.38 -15.31 35.23
CA ASN A 549 54.86 -16.70 35.15
C ASN A 549 53.91 -17.69 35.84
N GLN A 550 53.41 -17.33 37.03
CA GLN A 550 52.45 -18.15 37.77
C GLN A 550 51.11 -18.27 37.03
N GLN A 551 50.64 -17.18 36.41
CA GLN A 551 49.42 -17.19 35.62
C GLN A 551 49.58 -18.03 34.35
N TYR A 552 50.70 -17.91 33.64
CA TYR A 552 51.02 -18.74 32.47
C TYR A 552 51.00 -20.23 32.84
N LEU A 553 51.72 -20.61 33.89
CA LEU A 553 51.76 -21.99 34.36
C LEU A 553 50.38 -22.52 34.70
N ARG A 554 49.56 -21.76 35.42
CA ARG A 554 48.19 -22.17 35.77
C ARG A 554 47.35 -22.40 34.52
N ASP A 555 47.37 -21.46 33.58
CA ASP A 555 46.56 -21.51 32.38
C ASP A 555 47.03 -22.66 31.46
N TYR A 556 48.34 -22.82 31.27
CA TYR A 556 48.93 -23.90 30.49
C TYR A 556 48.56 -25.27 31.07
N ARG A 557 48.70 -25.46 32.39
CA ARG A 557 48.35 -26.73 33.06
C ARG A 557 46.87 -27.08 32.88
N ALA A 558 45.98 -26.11 33.03
CA ALA A 558 44.54 -26.33 32.86
C ALA A 558 44.19 -26.77 31.43
N ILE A 559 44.77 -26.10 30.43
CA ILE A 559 44.56 -26.43 29.02
C ILE A 559 45.18 -27.80 28.69
N TYR A 560 46.39 -28.07 29.18
CA TYR A 560 47.06 -29.34 28.98
C TYR A 560 46.26 -30.51 29.57
N ASP A 561 45.81 -30.41 30.82
CA ASP A 561 45.04 -31.47 31.48
C ASP A 561 43.70 -31.75 30.75
N ALA A 562 43.05 -30.69 30.24
CA ALA A 562 41.85 -30.81 29.42
C ALA A 562 42.15 -31.53 28.09
N ASN A 563 43.20 -31.12 27.38
CA ASN A 563 43.60 -31.76 26.12
C ASN A 563 44.09 -33.19 26.32
N PHE A 564 44.82 -33.47 27.41
CA PHE A 564 45.22 -34.82 27.80
C PHE A 564 44.02 -35.72 28.03
N SER A 565 42.98 -35.18 28.64
CA SER A 565 41.71 -35.90 28.79
C SER A 565 41.09 -36.16 27.41
N LEU A 566 40.95 -35.12 26.57
CA LEU A 566 40.29 -35.22 25.25
C LEU A 566 41.03 -36.13 24.25
N THR A 567 42.35 -36.28 24.37
CA THR A 567 43.15 -37.18 23.51
C THR A 567 43.22 -38.62 24.04
N GLY A 568 42.42 -38.96 25.06
CA GLY A 568 42.42 -40.30 25.66
C GLY A 568 43.68 -40.61 26.48
N GLY A 569 44.37 -39.59 26.98
CA GLY A 569 45.60 -39.71 27.77
C GLY A 569 46.89 -39.76 26.94
N ASP A 570 46.88 -39.23 25.71
CA ASP A 570 48.09 -39.07 24.89
C ASP A 570 48.78 -37.73 25.18
N ALA A 571 49.89 -37.79 25.92
CA ALA A 571 50.67 -36.63 26.35
C ALA A 571 51.28 -35.85 25.18
N LYS A 572 51.74 -36.52 24.12
CA LYS A 572 52.37 -35.83 22.99
C LYS A 572 51.34 -35.04 22.19
N ARG A 573 50.15 -35.62 21.96
CA ARG A 573 49.05 -34.89 21.31
C ARG A 573 48.55 -33.74 22.17
N ALA A 574 48.40 -33.98 23.48
CA ALA A 574 47.98 -32.96 24.43
C ALA A 574 48.94 -31.77 24.47
N GLU A 575 50.26 -32.02 24.50
CA GLU A 575 51.30 -30.99 24.40
C GLU A 575 51.13 -30.18 23.12
N SER A 576 51.03 -30.85 21.95
CA SER A 576 50.97 -30.13 20.67
C SER A 576 49.75 -29.20 20.57
N ILE A 577 48.56 -29.69 20.93
CA ILE A 577 47.31 -28.90 20.88
C ILE A 577 47.36 -27.76 21.91
N THR A 578 47.91 -28.02 23.10
CA THR A 578 48.07 -27.00 24.14
C THR A 578 49.01 -25.89 23.69
N ASN A 579 50.15 -26.24 23.11
CA ASN A 579 51.11 -25.27 22.58
C ASN A 579 50.49 -24.40 21.48
N ALA A 580 49.60 -24.95 20.66
CA ALA A 580 48.83 -24.17 19.68
C ALA A 580 47.85 -23.21 20.37
N GLN A 581 47.01 -23.70 21.28
CA GLN A 581 45.96 -22.91 21.96
C GLN A 581 46.52 -21.78 22.83
N VAL A 582 47.62 -22.05 23.55
CA VAL A 582 48.23 -21.09 24.47
C VAL A 582 48.83 -19.89 23.71
N LYS A 583 49.32 -20.08 22.48
CA LYS A 583 49.92 -19.01 21.65
C LYS A 583 48.96 -17.87 21.29
N ASN A 584 47.64 -18.08 21.33
CA ASN A 584 46.64 -17.03 21.10
C ASN A 584 46.52 -16.04 22.27
N VAL A 585 46.92 -16.47 23.47
CA VAL A 585 46.71 -15.74 24.71
C VAL A 585 48.03 -15.38 25.38
N TRP A 586 49.10 -16.12 25.13
CA TRP A 586 50.39 -15.94 25.77
C TRP A 586 51.50 -15.89 24.73
N ALA A 587 52.37 -14.88 24.85
CA ALA A 587 53.62 -14.84 24.10
C ALA A 587 54.76 -14.35 25.00
N VAL A 588 55.98 -14.44 24.46
CA VAL A 588 57.15 -13.76 25.02
C VAL A 588 57.30 -12.46 24.28
N THR A 589 57.26 -11.34 25.00
CA THR A 589 57.41 -10.00 24.44
C THR A 589 58.65 -9.33 24.99
N SER A 590 59.29 -8.50 24.17
CA SER A 590 60.38 -7.60 24.58
C SER A 590 59.95 -6.13 24.58
N ILE A 591 58.66 -5.85 24.44
CA ILE A 591 58.14 -4.49 24.21
C ILE A 591 58.40 -3.52 25.38
N ASN A 592 58.65 -4.09 26.56
CA ASN A 592 59.04 -3.37 27.78
C ASN A 592 60.57 -3.32 27.99
N GLY A 593 61.37 -3.74 27.00
CA GLY A 593 62.83 -3.68 27.01
C GLY A 593 63.53 -4.97 27.43
N SER A 594 62.88 -5.86 28.20
CA SER A 594 63.39 -7.19 28.54
C SER A 594 62.38 -8.27 28.18
N PRO A 595 62.81 -9.48 27.78
CA PRO A 595 61.91 -10.59 27.52
C PRO A 595 61.09 -10.98 28.75
N GLU A 596 59.77 -10.99 28.60
CA GLU A 596 58.87 -11.48 29.61
C GLU A 596 57.72 -12.27 28.99
N VAL A 597 57.23 -13.27 29.72
CA VAL A 597 55.98 -13.95 29.37
C VAL A 597 54.84 -13.00 29.69
N MET A 598 53.98 -12.69 28.72
CA MET A 598 52.89 -11.74 28.89
C MET A 598 51.57 -12.31 28.37
N LYS A 599 50.53 -12.19 29.19
CA LYS A 599 49.15 -12.52 28.80
C LYS A 599 48.59 -11.42 27.91
N TYR A 600 47.96 -11.80 26.81
CA TYR A 600 47.50 -10.92 25.75
C TYR A 600 48.60 -9.99 25.24
N ALA A 601 49.84 -10.51 25.19
CA ALA A 601 50.91 -9.86 24.46
C ALA A 601 50.44 -9.57 23.03
N PRO A 602 50.74 -8.41 22.46
CA PRO A 602 50.31 -8.09 21.10
C PRO A 602 50.83 -9.14 20.11
N GLU A 603 52.02 -9.72 20.32
CA GLU A 603 52.58 -10.79 19.51
C GLU A 603 51.69 -12.05 19.45
N ALA A 604 50.91 -12.31 20.51
CA ALA A 604 49.95 -13.41 20.55
C ALA A 604 48.75 -13.18 19.61
N ALA A 605 48.35 -11.93 19.39
CA ALA A 605 47.20 -11.59 18.54
C ALA A 605 47.52 -11.71 17.04
N PHE A 606 48.71 -11.24 16.65
CA PHE A 606 49.08 -11.13 15.23
C PHE A 606 49.96 -12.29 14.75
N GLY A 607 50.30 -13.26 15.62
CA GLY A 607 51.10 -14.44 15.27
C GLY A 607 52.51 -14.11 14.79
N VAL A 608 53.05 -12.94 15.16
CA VAL A 608 54.35 -12.47 14.70
C VAL A 608 55.45 -13.08 15.57
N SER A 609 56.08 -14.16 15.09
CA SER A 609 57.31 -14.68 15.68
C SER A 609 58.53 -14.15 14.92
N GLY A 610 59.24 -13.16 15.48
CA GLY A 610 60.56 -12.73 14.99
C GLY A 610 60.59 -12.05 13.61
N ALA A 611 61.46 -11.04 13.50
CA ALA A 611 61.92 -10.33 12.30
C ALA A 611 61.03 -9.25 11.65
N VAL A 612 59.74 -9.11 11.96
CA VAL A 612 58.94 -7.93 11.54
C VAL A 612 58.29 -7.26 12.75
N ASN A 613 59.12 -6.70 13.64
CA ASN A 613 58.63 -6.07 14.87
C ASN A 613 58.13 -4.63 14.63
N TRP A 614 57.05 -4.50 13.83
CA TRP A 614 56.37 -3.22 13.63
C TRP A 614 55.74 -2.70 14.93
N MET A 615 55.44 -3.60 15.87
CA MET A 615 54.84 -3.29 17.17
C MET A 615 55.81 -2.52 18.06
N ASP A 616 57.06 -2.95 18.19
CA ASP A 616 58.09 -2.18 18.92
C ASP A 616 58.24 -0.76 18.35
N SER A 617 58.28 -0.65 17.02
CA SER A 617 58.43 0.64 16.34
C SER A 617 57.22 1.56 16.54
N GLN A 618 56.02 0.99 16.54
CA GLN A 618 54.81 1.75 16.84
C GLN A 618 54.77 2.16 18.30
N TRP A 619 55.04 1.23 19.22
CA TRP A 619 55.02 1.51 20.65
C TRP A 619 56.04 2.58 21.02
N GLU A 620 57.28 2.49 20.54
CA GLU A 620 58.27 3.53 20.83
C GLU A 620 57.86 4.90 20.29
N LYS A 621 57.27 4.96 19.08
CA LYS A 621 56.75 6.22 18.56
C LYS A 621 55.62 6.78 19.44
N GLU A 622 54.62 5.97 19.76
CA GLU A 622 53.47 6.40 20.55
C GLU A 622 53.83 6.69 22.00
N LYS A 623 54.77 5.96 22.59
CA LYS A 623 55.34 6.23 23.91
C LYS A 623 55.97 7.62 23.98
N GLN A 624 56.67 8.06 22.93
CA GLN A 624 57.19 9.44 22.87
C GLN A 624 56.07 10.47 22.76
N GLU A 625 55.04 10.22 21.95
CA GLU A 625 53.87 11.10 21.83
C GLU A 625 53.09 11.20 23.16
N LEU A 626 52.86 10.08 23.84
CA LEU A 626 52.22 10.04 25.16
C LEU A 626 53.02 10.84 26.20
N LYS A 627 54.35 10.64 26.27
CA LYS A 627 55.22 11.42 27.17
C LYS A 627 55.16 12.93 26.91
N SER A 628 54.90 13.35 25.67
CA SER A 628 54.74 14.77 25.31
C SER A 628 53.38 15.37 25.69
N LYS A 629 52.36 14.54 25.90
CA LYS A 629 50.96 14.93 26.19
C LYS A 629 50.56 14.49 27.60
N SER A 630 51.50 14.49 28.55
CA SER A 630 51.24 14.03 29.92
C SER A 630 50.49 15.08 30.72
N PHE A 631 49.39 14.69 31.38
CA PHE A 631 48.74 15.49 32.40
C PHE A 631 49.73 15.76 33.56
N GLY A 632 50.13 17.02 33.76
CA GLY A 632 51.17 17.41 34.74
C GLY A 632 52.58 17.66 34.17
N GLY A 633 52.77 17.56 32.86
CA GLY A 633 54.03 17.89 32.17
C GLY A 633 54.98 16.71 31.97
N LYS A 634 55.93 16.85 31.04
CA LYS A 634 56.93 15.83 30.71
C LYS A 634 57.86 15.60 31.90
N ARG A 635 57.94 14.37 32.41
CA ARG A 635 58.96 13.97 33.37
C ARG A 635 59.90 12.94 32.73
N ASP A 636 61.19 13.27 32.69
CA ASP A 636 62.20 12.39 32.08
C ASP A 636 62.44 11.11 32.91
N ASP A 637 62.01 11.08 34.17
CA ASP A 637 62.08 9.93 35.11
C ASP A 637 60.97 8.89 34.92
N THR A 638 60.01 9.14 34.01
CA THR A 638 58.82 8.31 33.86
C THR A 638 59.04 7.19 32.84
N GLU A 639 59.09 5.96 33.34
CA GLU A 639 59.09 4.75 32.53
C GLU A 639 57.65 4.27 32.31
N LEU A 640 57.27 4.14 31.02
CA LEU A 640 55.97 3.61 30.61
C LEU A 640 56.11 2.16 30.17
N LEU A 641 55.30 1.29 30.76
CA LEU A 641 55.27 -0.14 30.52
C LEU A 641 53.89 -0.56 30.02
N LEU A 642 53.86 -1.57 29.16
CA LEU A 642 52.63 -2.21 28.71
C LEU A 642 52.37 -3.46 29.54
N VAL A 643 51.18 -3.56 30.14
CA VAL A 643 50.78 -4.75 30.90
C VAL A 643 49.42 -5.26 30.45
N SER A 644 49.15 -6.53 30.77
CA SER A 644 47.92 -7.21 30.37
C SER A 644 46.69 -6.50 30.94
N ASP A 645 45.71 -6.21 30.09
CA ASP A 645 44.47 -5.56 30.47
C ASP A 645 43.38 -6.58 30.91
N MET A 646 42.58 -6.22 31.92
CA MET A 646 41.42 -7.02 32.33
C MET A 646 40.33 -7.05 31.26
N PHE A 647 40.17 -5.97 30.49
CA PHE A 647 39.08 -5.85 29.52
C PHE A 647 39.36 -6.64 28.25
N THR A 648 40.63 -6.77 27.86
CA THR A 648 41.06 -7.60 26.73
C THR A 648 40.61 -9.06 26.87
N ALA A 649 40.55 -9.58 28.10
CA ALA A 649 40.01 -10.91 28.37
C ALA A 649 38.51 -11.06 28.02
N ARG A 650 37.73 -9.97 28.02
CA ARG A 650 36.27 -9.99 27.78
C ARG A 650 35.89 -9.70 26.33
N ASN A 651 36.61 -8.80 25.66
CA ASN A 651 36.23 -8.31 24.34
C ASN A 651 37.24 -8.66 23.23
N GLN A 652 38.37 -9.28 23.58
CA GLN A 652 39.45 -9.63 22.64
C GLN A 652 39.92 -8.44 21.80
N ASP A 653 39.87 -7.23 22.37
CA ASP A 653 40.28 -5.97 21.73
C ASP A 653 41.82 -5.82 21.64
N TYR A 654 42.57 -6.74 22.27
CA TYR A 654 44.04 -6.75 22.37
C TYR A 654 44.66 -5.40 22.71
N ALA A 655 43.96 -4.61 23.53
CA ALA A 655 44.51 -3.43 24.14
C ALA A 655 45.33 -3.81 25.38
N VAL A 656 46.40 -3.07 25.61
CA VAL A 656 47.27 -3.22 26.77
C VAL A 656 47.20 -1.94 27.59
N MET A 657 47.21 -2.09 28.91
CA MET A 657 47.18 -0.94 29.81
C MET A 657 48.57 -0.31 29.85
N VAL A 658 48.63 1.01 29.76
CA VAL A 658 49.87 1.76 29.97
C VAL A 658 50.01 2.01 31.47
N TYR A 659 51.14 1.61 32.03
CA TYR A 659 51.48 1.84 33.42
C TYR A 659 52.74 2.67 33.57
N GLN A 660 52.79 3.47 34.63
CA GLN A 660 53.95 4.24 35.02
C GLN A 660 54.67 3.56 36.18
N LYS A 661 55.99 3.44 36.08
CA LYS A 661 56.88 3.04 37.18
C LYS A 661 57.54 4.28 37.78
N ASN A 662 57.55 4.37 39.12
CA ASN A 662 58.29 5.41 39.83
C ASN A 662 59.79 5.06 39.93
N ALA A 663 60.65 6.06 40.18
CA ALA A 663 62.11 5.90 40.27
C ALA A 663 62.59 4.80 41.24
N ASP A 664 61.79 4.46 42.26
CA ASP A 664 62.10 3.42 43.25
C ASP A 664 61.61 2.01 42.85
N GLY A 665 60.88 1.88 41.74
CA GLY A 665 60.58 0.59 41.10
C GLY A 665 59.47 -0.28 41.69
N TYR A 666 58.84 0.09 42.82
CA TYR A 666 57.87 -0.77 43.52
C TYR A 666 56.39 -0.49 43.27
N ASP A 667 56.03 0.72 42.83
CA ASP A 667 54.63 1.11 42.60
C ASP A 667 54.34 1.24 41.09
N VAL A 668 53.54 0.31 40.56
CA VAL A 668 53.08 0.30 39.17
C VAL A 668 51.63 0.80 39.16
N ARG A 669 51.38 2.01 38.63
CA ARG A 669 50.02 2.61 38.58
C ARG A 669 49.56 2.87 37.14
N PRO A 670 48.25 2.81 36.84
CA PRO A 670 47.75 3.15 35.51
C PRO A 670 48.17 4.56 35.11
N TYR A 671 48.60 4.72 33.86
CA TYR A 671 48.93 6.03 33.30
C TYR A 671 47.65 6.70 32.80
N TYR A 672 47.45 7.98 33.13
CA TYR A 672 46.23 8.72 32.81
C TYR A 672 46.50 9.75 31.71
N GLY A 673 45.60 9.82 30.73
CA GLY A 673 45.67 10.80 29.65
C GLY A 673 45.13 12.17 30.06
N ASP A 674 45.17 13.13 29.12
CA ASP A 674 44.70 14.51 29.32
C ASP A 674 43.23 14.61 29.78
N ASN A 675 42.43 13.60 29.48
CA ASN A 675 41.03 13.47 29.89
C ASN A 675 40.83 12.88 31.29
N GLY A 676 41.90 12.57 32.02
CA GLY A 676 41.86 11.99 33.37
C GLY A 676 41.44 10.51 33.41
N LEU A 677 41.36 9.83 32.27
CA LEU A 677 41.06 8.39 32.19
C LEU A 677 42.34 7.56 31.97
N PRO A 678 42.40 6.31 32.46
CA PRO A 678 43.51 5.40 32.19
C PRO A 678 43.72 5.20 30.68
N ILE A 679 44.96 5.29 30.23
CA ILE A 679 45.30 5.05 28.83
C ILE A 679 45.35 3.55 28.56
N ARG A 680 44.57 3.15 27.55
CA ARG A 680 44.64 1.84 26.91
C ARG A 680 45.29 2.05 25.56
N PHE A 681 46.37 1.32 25.32
CA PHE A 681 47.05 1.34 24.04
C PHE A 681 46.62 0.10 23.23
N LYS A 682 46.20 0.33 21.98
CA LYS A 682 45.87 -0.74 21.05
C LYS A 682 46.82 -0.66 19.88
N PHE A 683 47.50 -1.77 19.61
CA PHE A 683 48.28 -1.91 18.38
C PHE A 683 47.33 -1.91 17.20
N ASP A 684 47.51 -0.93 16.32
CA ASP A 684 46.75 -0.84 15.09
C ASP A 684 47.70 -0.94 13.91
N GLN A 685 47.61 -2.06 13.21
CA GLN A 685 48.38 -2.31 12.01
C GLN A 685 48.19 -1.18 10.98
N GLN A 686 47.00 -0.57 10.88
CA GLN A 686 46.71 0.51 9.94
C GLN A 686 47.51 1.78 10.22
N THR A 687 47.73 2.08 11.50
CA THR A 687 48.49 3.27 11.91
C THR A 687 49.98 3.01 12.04
N SER A 688 50.39 1.73 12.00
CA SER A 688 51.78 1.31 12.10
C SER A 688 52.66 1.96 11.01
N PRO A 689 53.91 2.37 11.35
CA PRO A 689 54.82 2.96 10.39
C PRO A 689 55.09 2.08 9.16
N LEU A 690 55.23 0.77 9.36
CA LEU A 690 55.46 -0.20 8.29
C LEU A 690 54.31 -0.21 7.29
N TYR A 691 53.08 -0.26 7.79
CA TYR A 691 51.89 -0.33 6.96
C TYR A 691 51.61 0.98 6.22
N LYS A 692 51.83 2.13 6.88
CA LYS A 692 51.83 3.44 6.23
C LYS A 692 52.85 3.54 5.10
N ALA A 693 54.04 2.97 5.26
CA ALA A 693 55.05 2.92 4.21
C ALA A 693 54.58 2.07 3.00
N MET A 694 53.96 0.91 3.25
CA MET A 694 53.39 0.07 2.19
C MET A 694 52.21 0.75 1.46
N GLN A 695 51.33 1.44 2.18
CA GLN A 695 50.26 2.23 1.57
C GLN A 695 50.80 3.41 0.76
N GLY A 696 51.82 4.12 1.25
CA GLY A 696 52.48 5.20 0.52
C GLY A 696 53.05 4.76 -0.83
N ILE A 697 53.66 3.57 -0.89
CA ILE A 697 54.15 2.97 -2.15
C ILE A 697 53.00 2.65 -3.13
N LYS A 698 51.80 2.33 -2.62
CA LYS A 698 50.60 2.05 -3.44
C LYS A 698 49.94 3.34 -3.93
N LEU A 699 49.83 4.37 -3.07
CA LEU A 699 49.34 5.70 -3.43
C LEU A 699 50.21 6.34 -4.50
N ASP A 700 51.54 6.26 -4.36
CA ASP A 700 52.49 6.72 -5.39
C ASP A 700 52.30 5.95 -6.72
N ARG A 701 51.96 4.66 -6.67
CA ARG A 701 51.61 3.87 -7.87
C ARG A 701 50.30 4.28 -8.52
N ILE A 702 49.28 4.62 -7.73
CA ILE A 702 47.97 5.09 -8.22
C ILE A 702 48.10 6.50 -8.79
N GLU A 703 48.81 7.40 -8.12
CA GLU A 703 49.13 8.74 -8.64
C GLU A 703 49.95 8.64 -9.92
N LYS A 704 50.97 7.79 -9.98
CA LYS A 704 51.72 7.54 -11.23
C LYS A 704 50.86 6.93 -12.35
N ALA A 705 49.88 6.09 -12.02
CA ALA A 705 48.94 5.54 -13.00
C ALA A 705 47.92 6.59 -13.48
N LYS A 706 47.52 7.51 -12.60
CA LYS A 706 46.65 8.65 -12.94
C LYS A 706 47.40 9.67 -13.80
N GLN A 707 48.64 10.00 -13.43
CA GLN A 707 49.53 10.86 -14.21
C GLN A 707 49.81 10.28 -15.60
N ARG A 708 50.00 8.96 -15.74
CA ARG A 708 50.15 8.31 -17.06
C ARG A 708 48.90 8.45 -17.93
N ARG A 709 47.71 8.21 -17.37
CA ARG A 709 46.43 8.43 -18.09
C ARG A 709 46.22 9.90 -18.48
N GLU A 710 46.67 10.84 -17.67
CA GLU A 710 46.62 12.27 -17.96
C GLU A 710 47.69 12.71 -18.99
N GLN A 711 48.77 11.94 -19.14
CA GLN A 711 49.85 12.17 -20.11
C GLN A 711 49.68 11.40 -21.43
N GLY A 712 48.64 10.57 -21.57
CA GLY A 712 48.34 9.85 -22.81
C GLY A 712 49.25 8.66 -23.11
N GLU A 713 49.86 8.07 -22.07
CA GLU A 713 50.47 6.73 -22.09
C GLU A 713 49.53 5.69 -21.46
#